data_AF-A0A2V2AQV0-F1
#
_entry.id   AF-A0A2V2AQV0-F1
#
_cell.length_a   1.000
_cell.length_b   1.000
_cell.length_c   1.000
_cell.angle_alpha   90.00
_cell.angle_beta   90.00
_cell.angle_gamma   90.00
#
_symmetry.space_group_name_H-M   'P 1'
#
loop_
_entity.id
_entity.type
_entity.pdbx_description
1 polymer ?
#
loop_
_entity_poly.entity_id
_entity_poly.type
_entity_poly.pdbx_seq_one_letter_code
_entity_poly.pdbx_strand_id
1 'polypeptide(L)'
;MSFLVTPGRRRLRGGAPGAVDLPSGSRSGNESGPSPHRSAFRPDIEGLRAVAVLSVLAFHAGIPWTTGGFVGVDVFFVISGYLITGLLVREAITTGRIRLGDFFSRRARRLLPSAAVVLAAVALAGAWLTVPLRRTDMEYDVVAAALSFANWRFVSQRTDYLAAGHDQSPLLHFWSLAVEEQFYLFWAPLLAVLVLCAARAVRRGRAVRLVVVSAAAPLTLASFAAALYWTEHSVSLAYLGTPSRVWQFGVGALLALLPWHLMRGPRPLRLLCGWTGAAAIGWCVASYDDGTPYPGFAALVPTLAGAAVILAGTPDRGERHTQGAWDVGRLLSGRAPRAVGRLSYTLYLWHWPVLVLAEARLGTLGWPAKTALTLAAVLPALATMRWVERPLRRSRTVSELPRRGLSVGVSAIVLPVVLALVVGTTTLRVLGPAGPVDTQGLPPGAASGPTLLDRTAGTPLVDGPVVPSPAQARGDFPPDGACEVAPAGTRSPDCLFGAVDSPDRIVLLGDSHAGQWFSPMLALASQRGWALQELVKQGCPLPELTVDSPQLGRVYRECDAWRADSLQRLREQPKPRLIVIASLNRYTEDTELLAEAWERTLTPLRALGAPIVYVEDTPVPGQDIPACVSGSPRSPGDCAFDRARALGPDPLARRIGSGAQPGVRSVGVNQVLCPGDGPTCPAVLDRILLYRDDAHLTNAAAVVLTGRLERLLTEAGLLPAAGGTAASGARTPGPDGWTSLMRDDFDGPAGAPPSAAAWIHDVGTCYPGCPAPQWGTGEIETMTDSTDNVRLDGRGALEIVPTRKEGRWSSGRIETRRSDFAPPPGGILRIEASIALPDVTGEKAAGYWPAFWTLGAPLRDGYTGWPGVGELDVMESVNGRDTVFGTMHCGVLEGGPCREPGGLTSGPQPCVGCRTAFHSYAVEVDLTPGAEEVRWSLDGRVYHRVTADRMDPGTWKAAVDHGLFLILNVAVGGDLPLADGANAGPATEPGHAMRVDHVDVRVRERNT
;
A
#
# COMPACT_ATOMS: atom_id res chain seq x y z
N MET A 1 -38.06 -43.73 2.37
CA MET A 1 -38.84 -44.81 3.01
C MET A 1 -38.63 -44.68 4.51
N SER A 2 -39.52 -43.94 5.18
CA SER A 2 -40.64 -44.47 5.97
C SER A 2 -40.16 -45.14 7.26
N PHE A 3 -40.46 -44.56 8.42
CA PHE A 3 -41.06 -45.27 9.56
C PHE A 3 -41.68 -44.27 10.55
N LEU A 4 -43.02 -44.28 10.57
CA LEU A 4 -43.87 -43.92 11.71
C LEU A 4 -43.79 -45.05 12.76
N VAL A 5 -44.09 -44.74 14.03
CA VAL A 5 -44.98 -45.50 14.98
C VAL A 5 -44.90 -44.89 16.40
N THR A 6 -46.03 -44.34 16.86
CA THR A 6 -46.50 -44.21 18.28
C THR A 6 -47.27 -45.50 18.68
N PRO A 7 -47.84 -45.78 19.90
CA PRO A 7 -48.15 -44.92 21.09
C PRO A 7 -48.10 -45.60 22.51
N GLY A 8 -48.45 -44.83 23.57
CA GLY A 8 -49.51 -45.27 24.52
C GLY A 8 -49.27 -45.26 26.05
N ARG A 9 -50.09 -44.50 26.80
CA ARG A 9 -50.85 -44.97 28.00
C ARG A 9 -52.03 -44.04 28.37
N ARG A 10 -53.15 -44.65 28.76
CA ARG A 10 -54.55 -44.16 28.93
C ARG A 10 -54.87 -43.63 30.35
N ARG A 11 -55.93 -42.79 30.47
CA ARG A 11 -57.29 -43.04 31.09
C ARG A 11 -58.07 -41.70 31.22
N LEU A 12 -59.21 -41.50 30.52
CA LEU A 12 -60.65 -41.67 30.91
C LEU A 12 -61.16 -40.65 31.97
N ARG A 13 -62.41 -40.15 32.04
CA ARG A 13 -63.51 -39.69 31.14
C ARG A 13 -64.65 -39.20 32.10
N GLY A 14 -65.44 -38.17 31.72
CA GLY A 14 -66.77 -37.81 32.26
C GLY A 14 -66.79 -36.81 33.44
N GLY A 15 -67.66 -35.81 33.59
CA GLY A 15 -68.91 -35.42 32.91
C GLY A 15 -69.99 -34.97 33.93
N ALA A 16 -70.10 -33.64 34.20
CA ALA A 16 -71.21 -32.74 34.67
C ALA A 16 -72.36 -33.24 35.63
N PRO A 17 -73.34 -32.41 36.11
CA PRO A 17 -73.53 -30.94 36.18
C PRO A 17 -74.05 -30.41 37.57
N GLY A 18 -74.26 -29.10 37.74
CA GLY A 18 -75.12 -28.56 38.82
C GLY A 18 -74.92 -27.09 39.22
N ALA A 19 -75.92 -26.26 38.97
CA ALA A 19 -76.01 -24.79 39.08
C ALA A 19 -75.98 -24.20 40.51
N VAL A 20 -75.55 -22.92 40.62
CA VAL A 20 -76.23 -21.86 41.42
C VAL A 20 -75.96 -20.47 40.79
N ASP A 21 -77.03 -19.68 40.65
CA ASP A 21 -77.14 -18.31 40.13
C ASP A 21 -76.69 -17.19 41.10
N LEU A 22 -76.01 -16.17 40.55
CA LEU A 22 -76.06 -14.68 40.78
C LEU A 22 -75.86 -14.09 42.22
N PRO A 23 -75.47 -12.79 42.41
CA PRO A 23 -75.62 -11.65 41.50
C PRO A 23 -74.45 -10.64 41.36
N SER A 24 -74.63 -9.79 40.36
CA SER A 24 -73.97 -8.50 40.12
C SER A 24 -74.09 -7.53 41.30
N GLY A 25 -72.97 -6.89 41.68
CA GLY A 25 -72.93 -5.76 42.61
C GLY A 25 -71.81 -4.78 42.26
N SER A 26 -72.18 -3.55 41.93
CA SER A 26 -71.32 -2.41 41.67
C SER A 26 -70.46 -2.01 42.89
N ARG A 27 -69.17 -1.75 42.67
CA ARG A 27 -68.41 -0.77 43.48
C ARG A 27 -67.55 0.11 42.58
N SER A 28 -67.94 1.38 42.55
CA SER A 28 -67.14 2.53 42.19
C SER A 28 -65.94 2.67 43.15
N GLY A 29 -64.81 3.19 42.66
CA GLY A 29 -63.66 3.49 43.52
C GLY A 29 -62.33 3.71 42.79
N ASN A 30 -62.26 4.80 42.02
CA ASN A 30 -61.08 5.67 41.79
C ASN A 30 -59.69 5.17 42.26
N GLU A 31 -58.83 4.77 41.30
CA GLU A 31 -57.40 5.12 41.27
C GLU A 31 -56.93 5.17 39.81
N SER A 32 -57.39 6.19 39.08
CA SER A 32 -56.84 6.57 37.77
C SER A 32 -55.51 7.30 37.95
N GLY A 33 -54.46 6.54 38.27
CA GLY A 33 -53.09 7.01 38.08
C GLY A 33 -52.88 7.36 36.59
N PRO A 34 -52.25 8.51 36.26
CA PRO A 34 -52.07 8.91 34.86
C PRO A 34 -51.22 7.84 34.15
N SER A 35 -51.84 7.13 33.22
CA SER A 35 -51.15 6.15 32.39
C SER A 35 -50.09 6.90 31.58
N PRO A 36 -48.81 6.47 31.58
CA PRO A 36 -47.76 7.14 30.83
C PRO A 36 -48.14 7.09 29.35
N HIS A 37 -48.31 8.27 28.73
CA HIS A 37 -48.61 8.42 27.32
C HIS A 37 -47.66 7.56 26.47
N ARG A 38 -48.12 6.38 26.04
CA ARG A 38 -47.40 5.56 25.05
C ARG A 38 -47.29 6.40 23.78
N SER A 39 -46.09 6.59 23.28
CA SER A 39 -45.89 7.17 21.95
C SER A 39 -46.69 6.34 20.94
N ALA A 40 -47.67 6.94 20.28
CA ALA A 40 -48.39 6.27 19.20
C ALA A 40 -47.37 5.81 18.14
N PHE A 41 -47.38 4.52 17.83
CA PHE A 41 -46.55 3.92 16.79
C PHE A 41 -46.87 4.56 15.43
N ARG A 42 -45.84 4.92 14.65
CA ARG A 42 -45.96 5.59 13.35
C ARG A 42 -45.76 4.58 12.19
N PRO A 43 -46.84 3.96 11.66
CA PRO A 43 -46.75 2.94 10.61
C PRO A 43 -46.22 3.49 9.28
N ASP A 44 -46.44 4.78 9.02
CA ASP A 44 -45.96 5.51 7.85
C ASP A 44 -44.43 5.59 7.79
N ILE A 45 -43.75 5.69 8.93
CA ILE A 45 -42.26 5.69 8.99
C ILE A 45 -41.71 4.30 8.64
N GLU A 46 -42.38 3.21 9.03
CA GLU A 46 -42.01 1.86 8.55
C GLU A 46 -42.15 1.76 7.03
N GLY A 47 -43.23 2.31 6.46
CA GLY A 47 -43.42 2.36 5.01
C GLY A 47 -42.38 3.20 4.29
N LEU A 48 -42.00 4.36 4.85
CA LEU A 48 -40.96 5.21 4.25
C LEU A 48 -39.60 4.51 4.21
N ARG A 49 -39.27 3.72 5.23
CA ARG A 49 -38.08 2.84 5.19
C ARG A 49 -38.14 1.80 4.08
N ALA A 50 -39.33 1.33 3.71
CA ALA A 50 -39.50 0.41 2.59
C ALA A 50 -39.19 1.10 1.26
N VAL A 51 -39.67 2.33 1.07
CA VAL A 51 -39.33 3.14 -0.11
C VAL A 51 -37.82 3.31 -0.20
N ALA A 52 -37.20 3.78 0.90
CA ALA A 52 -35.76 4.01 0.97
C ALA A 52 -34.92 2.76 0.62
N VAL A 53 -35.25 1.59 1.19
CA VAL A 53 -34.47 0.36 0.91
C VAL A 53 -34.72 -0.17 -0.50
N LEU A 54 -35.95 -0.08 -1.00
CA LEU A 54 -36.27 -0.56 -2.36
C LEU A 54 -35.59 0.30 -3.42
N SER A 55 -35.47 1.61 -3.22
CA SER A 55 -34.69 2.49 -4.09
C SER A 55 -33.24 2.05 -4.18
N VAL A 56 -32.59 1.77 -3.05
CA VAL A 56 -31.18 1.32 -3.03
C VAL A 56 -31.01 -0.05 -3.67
N LEU A 57 -31.93 -0.99 -3.40
CA LEU A 57 -31.90 -2.32 -4.00
C LEU A 57 -32.10 -2.28 -5.52
N ALA A 58 -33.00 -1.42 -6.02
CA ALA A 58 -33.22 -1.24 -7.45
C ALA A 58 -31.97 -0.69 -8.14
N PHE A 59 -31.32 0.30 -7.51
CA PHE A 59 -30.04 0.83 -7.94
C PHE A 59 -28.95 -0.26 -8.01
N HIS A 60 -28.75 -1.03 -6.94
CA HIS A 60 -27.76 -2.12 -6.92
C HIS A 60 -28.09 -3.26 -7.89
N ALA A 61 -29.37 -3.49 -8.19
CA ALA A 61 -29.78 -4.45 -9.20
C ALA A 61 -29.56 -3.92 -10.64
N GLY A 62 -29.15 -2.67 -10.83
CA GLY A 62 -28.93 -2.04 -12.13
C GLY A 62 -30.22 -1.85 -12.93
N ILE A 63 -31.38 -1.76 -12.27
CA ILE A 63 -32.67 -1.61 -12.97
C ILE A 63 -32.65 -0.28 -13.73
N PRO A 64 -32.94 -0.26 -15.04
CA PRO A 64 -33.01 0.97 -15.82
C PRO A 64 -33.93 2.00 -15.15
N TRP A 65 -33.58 3.29 -15.27
CA TRP A 65 -34.34 4.41 -14.70
C TRP A 65 -34.40 4.43 -13.16
N THR A 66 -33.52 3.70 -12.48
CA THR A 66 -33.34 3.78 -11.02
C THR A 66 -31.90 4.07 -10.61
N THR A 67 -31.14 4.70 -11.52
CA THR A 67 -29.73 5.10 -11.34
C THR A 67 -29.52 6.00 -10.14
N GLY A 68 -30.53 6.79 -9.76
CA GLY A 68 -30.51 7.65 -8.58
C GLY A 68 -30.96 6.95 -7.30
N GLY A 69 -31.20 5.64 -7.31
CA GLY A 69 -31.77 4.92 -6.17
C GLY A 69 -30.92 4.96 -4.90
N PHE A 70 -29.63 5.29 -5.01
CA PHE A 70 -28.73 5.53 -3.89
C PHE A 70 -29.21 6.63 -2.92
N VAL A 71 -30.03 7.59 -3.39
CA VAL A 71 -30.62 8.64 -2.53
C VAL A 71 -31.53 8.11 -1.43
N GLY A 72 -31.95 6.84 -1.53
CA GLY A 72 -32.68 6.16 -0.47
C GLY A 72 -31.91 6.14 0.87
N VAL A 73 -30.58 6.15 0.84
CA VAL A 73 -29.74 6.21 2.04
C VAL A 73 -29.94 7.54 2.79
N ASP A 74 -30.07 8.66 2.08
CA ASP A 74 -30.30 9.98 2.70
C ASP A 74 -31.64 10.03 3.42
N VAL A 75 -32.68 9.46 2.80
CA VAL A 75 -34.00 9.30 3.43
C VAL A 75 -33.89 8.45 4.69
N PHE A 76 -33.09 7.37 4.67
CA PHE A 76 -32.80 6.58 5.87
C PHE A 76 -32.12 7.38 6.98
N PHE A 77 -31.11 8.17 6.65
CA PHE A 77 -30.39 9.00 7.62
C PHE A 77 -31.31 10.03 8.29
N VAL A 78 -32.22 10.65 7.53
CA VAL A 78 -33.25 11.54 8.08
C VAL A 78 -34.19 10.79 9.04
N ILE A 79 -34.68 9.62 8.65
CA ILE A 79 -35.54 8.78 9.52
C ILE A 79 -34.80 8.44 10.83
N SER A 80 -33.54 8.04 10.72
CA SER A 80 -32.68 7.65 11.83
C SER A 80 -32.45 8.80 12.81
N GLY A 81 -32.08 9.98 12.30
CA GLY A 81 -31.94 11.19 13.11
C GLY A 81 -33.23 11.57 13.83
N TYR A 82 -34.37 11.49 13.15
CA TYR A 82 -35.70 11.78 13.72
C TYR A 82 -36.08 10.82 14.85
N LEU A 83 -35.97 9.51 14.59
CA LEU A 83 -36.39 8.50 15.56
C LEU A 83 -35.50 8.50 16.80
N ILE A 84 -34.18 8.55 16.64
CA ILE A 84 -33.24 8.41 17.76
C ILE A 84 -33.24 9.67 18.62
N THR A 85 -33.21 10.85 18.01
CA THR A 85 -33.31 12.12 18.76
C THR A 85 -34.65 12.20 19.49
N GLY A 86 -35.76 11.86 18.81
CA GLY A 86 -37.09 11.86 19.41
C GLY A 86 -37.25 10.88 20.58
N LEU A 87 -36.59 9.72 20.53
CA LEU A 87 -36.57 8.75 21.62
C LEU A 87 -35.75 9.25 22.81
N LEU A 88 -34.52 9.71 22.58
CA LEU A 88 -33.60 10.17 23.63
C LEU A 88 -34.11 11.42 24.34
N VAL A 89 -34.60 12.41 23.59
CA VAL A 89 -35.15 13.65 24.15
C VAL A 89 -36.44 13.36 24.93
N ARG A 90 -37.28 12.44 24.45
CA ARG A 90 -38.47 12.02 25.20
C ARG A 90 -38.08 11.36 26.52
N GLU A 91 -37.12 10.45 26.52
CA GLU A 91 -36.61 9.81 27.74
C GLU A 91 -36.01 10.82 28.71
N ALA A 92 -35.24 11.79 28.21
CA ALA A 92 -34.70 12.88 28.99
C ALA A 92 -35.80 13.74 29.64
N ILE A 93 -36.85 14.08 28.89
CA ILE A 93 -37.97 14.89 29.40
C ILE A 93 -38.80 14.11 30.43
N THR A 94 -39.06 12.82 30.21
CA THR A 94 -39.93 12.02 31.08
C THR A 94 -39.21 11.50 32.33
N THR A 95 -37.93 11.14 32.22
CA THR A 95 -37.16 10.49 33.31
C THR A 95 -36.07 11.37 33.90
N GLY A 96 -35.78 12.52 33.28
CA GLY A 96 -34.73 13.46 33.73
C GLY A 96 -33.30 13.06 33.35
N ARG A 97 -33.10 11.90 32.72
CA ARG A 97 -31.78 11.41 32.28
C ARG A 97 -31.90 10.52 31.05
N ILE A 98 -30.78 10.25 30.39
CA ILE A 98 -30.69 9.28 29.28
C ILE A 98 -29.95 8.05 29.77
N ARG A 99 -30.57 6.86 29.65
CA ARG A 99 -29.95 5.59 30.03
C ARG A 99 -29.24 4.96 28.83
N LEU A 100 -28.00 5.38 28.60
CA LEU A 100 -27.18 4.91 27.48
C LEU A 100 -27.06 3.38 27.40
N GLY A 101 -26.87 2.71 28.54
CA GLY A 101 -26.82 1.25 28.60
C GLY A 101 -28.11 0.58 28.07
N ASP A 102 -29.28 1.11 28.43
CA ASP A 102 -30.57 0.60 27.96
C ASP A 102 -30.75 0.87 26.46
N PHE A 103 -30.32 2.04 26.00
CA PHE A 103 -30.35 2.45 24.59
C PHE A 103 -29.52 1.51 23.72
N PHE A 104 -28.22 1.37 24.01
CA PHE A 104 -27.32 0.52 23.23
C PHE A 104 -27.67 -0.96 23.39
N SER A 105 -28.12 -1.42 24.56
CA SER A 105 -28.56 -2.81 24.76
C SER A 105 -29.75 -3.19 23.86
N ARG A 106 -30.75 -2.30 23.70
CA ARG A 106 -31.87 -2.55 22.79
C ARG A 106 -31.44 -2.60 21.33
N ARG A 107 -30.47 -1.76 20.95
CA ARG A 107 -29.96 -1.66 19.58
C ARG A 107 -29.06 -2.85 19.24
N ALA A 108 -28.13 -3.21 20.12
CA ALA A 108 -27.26 -4.37 20.01
C ALA A 108 -28.06 -5.65 19.72
N ARG A 109 -29.09 -5.95 20.54
CA ARG A 109 -29.95 -7.13 20.37
C ARG A 109 -30.79 -7.15 19.09
N ARG A 110 -30.96 -6.00 18.45
CA ARG A 110 -31.75 -5.86 17.22
C ARG A 110 -30.88 -5.96 15.97
N LEU A 111 -29.66 -5.44 15.99
CA LEU A 111 -28.86 -5.24 14.78
C LEU A 111 -27.69 -6.20 14.68
N LEU A 112 -26.90 -6.31 15.75
CA LEU A 112 -25.61 -7.01 15.72
C LEU A 112 -25.75 -8.51 15.45
N PRO A 113 -26.72 -9.26 16.01
CA PRO A 113 -26.86 -10.68 15.70
C PRO A 113 -27.10 -10.97 14.22
N SER A 114 -27.92 -10.17 13.54
CA SER A 114 -28.17 -10.37 12.11
C SER A 114 -26.96 -9.98 11.27
N ALA A 115 -26.27 -8.89 11.63
CA ALA A 115 -25.01 -8.51 10.99
C ALA A 115 -23.95 -9.62 11.16
N ALA A 116 -23.81 -10.18 12.36
CA ALA A 116 -22.86 -11.26 12.64
C ALA A 116 -23.08 -12.50 11.76
N VAL A 117 -24.34 -12.87 11.52
CA VAL A 117 -24.68 -13.98 10.63
C VAL A 117 -24.21 -13.69 9.20
N VAL A 118 -24.46 -12.48 8.70
CA VAL A 118 -24.03 -12.08 7.34
C VAL A 118 -22.52 -11.99 7.25
N LEU A 119 -21.85 -11.36 8.21
CA LEU A 119 -20.39 -11.26 8.25
C LEU A 119 -19.73 -12.64 8.31
N ALA A 120 -20.26 -13.55 9.13
CA ALA A 120 -19.78 -14.94 9.18
C ALA A 120 -20.04 -15.68 7.86
N ALA A 121 -21.22 -15.48 7.25
CA ALA A 121 -21.53 -16.07 5.95
C ALA A 121 -20.61 -15.55 4.85
N VAL A 122 -20.31 -14.25 4.83
CA VAL A 122 -19.37 -13.64 3.87
C VAL A 122 -17.95 -14.12 4.11
N ALA A 123 -17.49 -14.17 5.36
CA ALA A 123 -16.16 -14.69 5.70
C ALA A 123 -15.98 -16.15 5.24
N LEU A 124 -16.97 -17.01 5.50
CA LEU A 124 -16.97 -18.40 5.04
C LEU A 124 -17.09 -18.50 3.51
N ALA A 125 -18.01 -17.76 2.91
CA ALA A 125 -18.25 -17.79 1.48
C ALA A 125 -17.02 -17.32 0.71
N GLY A 126 -16.38 -16.21 1.10
CA GLY A 126 -15.15 -15.80 0.41
C GLY A 126 -13.95 -16.70 0.75
N ALA A 127 -13.87 -17.30 1.94
CA ALA A 127 -12.87 -18.36 2.16
C ALA A 127 -12.99 -19.52 1.14
N TRP A 128 -14.20 -19.78 0.63
CA TRP A 128 -14.48 -20.85 -0.33
C TRP A 128 -14.49 -20.39 -1.80
N LEU A 129 -14.94 -19.16 -2.06
CA LEU A 129 -15.21 -18.64 -3.40
C LEU A 129 -14.13 -17.70 -3.91
N THR A 130 -13.33 -17.09 -3.04
CA THR A 130 -12.27 -16.16 -3.46
C THR A 130 -10.90 -16.81 -3.37
N VAL A 131 -9.96 -16.26 -4.14
CA VAL A 131 -8.55 -16.63 -4.16
C VAL A 131 -7.84 -16.13 -2.89
N PRO A 132 -6.77 -16.81 -2.43
CA PRO A 132 -6.07 -16.47 -1.18
C PRO A 132 -5.84 -14.98 -0.94
N LEU A 133 -5.32 -14.24 -1.93
CA LEU A 133 -5.01 -12.82 -1.74
C LEU A 133 -6.26 -11.93 -1.63
N ARG A 134 -7.39 -12.31 -2.24
CA ARG A 134 -8.68 -11.63 -2.04
C ARG A 134 -9.33 -11.98 -0.70
N ARG A 135 -9.00 -13.12 -0.10
CA ARG A 135 -9.49 -13.49 1.24
C ARG A 135 -8.94 -12.54 2.29
N THR A 136 -7.66 -12.22 2.22
CA THR A 136 -7.01 -11.29 3.16
C THR A 136 -7.62 -9.89 3.11
N ASP A 137 -7.93 -9.37 1.91
CA ASP A 137 -8.62 -8.07 1.78
C ASP A 137 -10.02 -8.11 2.41
N MET A 138 -10.76 -9.18 2.14
CA MET A 138 -12.12 -9.36 2.63
C MET A 138 -12.17 -9.50 4.17
N GLU A 139 -11.12 -10.02 4.80
CA GLU A 139 -11.05 -10.10 6.26
C GLU A 139 -10.93 -8.73 6.92
N TYR A 140 -10.08 -7.84 6.36
CA TYR A 140 -10.02 -6.46 6.81
C TYR A 140 -11.38 -5.77 6.65
N ASP A 141 -12.10 -6.06 5.57
CA ASP A 141 -13.45 -5.54 5.36
C ASP A 141 -14.47 -6.11 6.37
N VAL A 142 -14.38 -7.40 6.72
CA VAL A 142 -15.21 -8.03 7.78
C VAL A 142 -14.92 -7.38 9.13
N VAL A 143 -13.65 -7.18 9.48
CA VAL A 143 -13.24 -6.53 10.73
C VAL A 143 -13.74 -5.09 10.76
N ALA A 144 -13.52 -4.33 9.70
CA ALA A 144 -13.99 -2.95 9.59
C ALA A 144 -15.53 -2.86 9.67
N ALA A 145 -16.26 -3.77 9.02
CA ALA A 145 -17.72 -3.83 9.11
C ALA A 145 -18.21 -4.20 10.52
N ALA A 146 -17.60 -5.19 11.16
CA ALA A 146 -17.95 -5.61 12.52
C ALA A 146 -17.73 -4.48 13.55
N LEU A 147 -16.67 -3.69 13.38
CA LEU A 147 -16.32 -2.56 14.25
C LEU A 147 -17.03 -1.24 13.86
N SER A 148 -17.94 -1.26 12.89
CA SER A 148 -18.61 -0.06 12.37
C SER A 148 -17.64 1.01 11.84
N PHE A 149 -16.58 0.56 11.16
CA PHE A 149 -15.52 1.38 10.56
C PHE A 149 -15.36 1.15 9.04
N ALA A 150 -16.23 0.34 8.43
CA ALA A 150 -16.18 -0.02 7.00
C ALA A 150 -16.10 1.21 6.08
N ASN A 151 -16.80 2.30 6.39
CA ASN A 151 -16.77 3.50 5.56
C ASN A 151 -15.37 4.11 5.44
N TRP A 152 -14.59 4.15 6.53
CA TRP A 152 -13.22 4.67 6.51
C TRP A 152 -12.24 3.72 5.83
N ARG A 153 -12.47 2.41 5.93
CA ARG A 153 -11.74 1.40 5.16
C ARG A 153 -11.90 1.66 3.65
N PHE A 154 -13.12 1.87 3.16
CA PHE A 154 -13.36 2.16 1.74
C PHE A 154 -12.87 3.55 1.32
N VAL A 155 -12.91 4.56 2.22
CA VAL A 155 -12.24 5.86 1.98
C VAL A 155 -10.73 5.69 1.80
N SER A 156 -10.07 4.85 2.62
CA SER A 156 -8.63 4.60 2.48
C SER A 156 -8.26 3.86 1.19
N GLN A 157 -9.18 3.05 0.65
CA GLN A 157 -9.06 2.40 -0.65
C GLN A 157 -9.40 3.35 -1.82
N ARG A 158 -9.78 4.61 -1.53
CA ARG A 158 -10.27 5.59 -2.50
C ARG A 158 -11.37 5.03 -3.39
N THR A 159 -12.25 4.20 -2.81
CA THR A 159 -13.36 3.62 -3.56
C THR A 159 -14.30 4.72 -4.03
N ASP A 160 -14.51 4.78 -5.33
CA ASP A 160 -15.63 5.48 -5.92
C ASP A 160 -16.87 4.57 -5.87
N TYR A 161 -17.87 4.99 -5.09
CA TYR A 161 -19.09 4.22 -4.87
C TYR A 161 -20.04 4.27 -6.08
N LEU A 162 -20.01 5.36 -6.84
CA LEU A 162 -20.94 5.60 -7.95
C LEU A 162 -20.36 5.11 -9.28
N ALA A 163 -19.03 5.01 -9.38
CA ALA A 163 -18.39 4.35 -10.51
C ALA A 163 -18.56 2.82 -10.46
N ALA A 164 -18.91 2.23 -11.60
CA ALA A 164 -18.99 0.78 -11.76
C ALA A 164 -17.58 0.19 -11.86
N GLY A 165 -17.15 -0.56 -10.84
CA GLY A 165 -15.84 -1.23 -10.80
C GLY A 165 -15.98 -2.76 -10.68
N HIS A 166 -15.01 -3.50 -11.23
CA HIS A 166 -15.06 -4.97 -11.34
C HIS A 166 -14.66 -5.75 -10.07
N ASP A 167 -14.20 -5.09 -9.00
CA ASP A 167 -13.68 -5.75 -7.79
C ASP A 167 -14.23 -5.13 -6.49
N GLN A 168 -15.54 -4.93 -6.42
CA GLN A 168 -16.18 -4.36 -5.22
C GLN A 168 -16.23 -5.36 -4.07
N SER A 169 -15.98 -4.88 -2.85
CA SER A 169 -16.12 -5.67 -1.63
C SER A 169 -17.57 -6.18 -1.46
N PRO A 170 -17.79 -7.46 -1.13
CA PRO A 170 -19.11 -7.98 -0.74
C PRO A 170 -19.70 -7.29 0.50
N LEU A 171 -18.92 -6.45 1.17
CA LEU A 171 -19.32 -5.68 2.35
C LEU A 171 -19.38 -4.18 2.09
N LEU A 172 -19.21 -3.70 0.85
CA LEU A 172 -19.19 -2.27 0.52
C LEU A 172 -20.38 -1.52 1.14
N HIS A 173 -21.60 -2.02 0.96
CA HIS A 173 -22.83 -1.45 1.51
C HIS A 173 -22.86 -1.24 3.05
N PHE A 174 -21.96 -1.87 3.84
CA PHE A 174 -21.84 -1.61 5.28
C PHE A 174 -21.34 -0.19 5.59
N TRP A 175 -20.80 0.56 4.63
CA TRP A 175 -20.38 1.94 4.83
C TRP A 175 -21.51 2.80 5.44
N SER A 176 -22.74 2.65 4.94
CA SER A 176 -23.87 3.47 5.39
C SER A 176 -24.31 3.12 6.81
N LEU A 177 -24.21 1.83 7.17
CA LEU A 177 -24.45 1.32 8.52
C LEU A 177 -23.38 1.79 9.49
N ALA A 178 -22.11 1.83 9.06
CA ALA A 178 -21.01 2.36 9.86
C ALA A 178 -21.21 3.84 10.18
N VAL A 179 -21.54 4.67 9.18
CA VAL A 179 -21.88 6.09 9.38
C VAL A 179 -23.06 6.24 10.37
N GLU A 180 -24.10 5.43 10.21
CA GLU A 180 -25.26 5.43 11.09
C GLU A 180 -24.90 5.07 12.55
N GLU A 181 -24.12 4.00 12.78
CA GLU A 181 -23.72 3.61 14.14
C GLU A 181 -22.72 4.59 14.77
N GLN A 182 -21.80 5.16 13.98
CA GLN A 182 -20.90 6.24 14.44
C GLN A 182 -21.69 7.48 14.89
N PHE A 183 -22.72 7.87 14.13
CA PHE A 183 -23.62 8.94 14.55
C PHE A 183 -24.25 8.62 15.91
N TYR A 184 -24.70 7.39 16.18
CA TYR A 184 -25.29 7.07 17.50
C TYR A 184 -24.29 7.00 18.64
N LEU A 185 -23.11 6.45 18.39
CA LEU A 185 -22.02 6.37 19.35
C LEU A 185 -21.59 7.78 19.80
N PHE A 186 -21.67 8.77 18.92
CA PHE A 186 -21.39 10.16 19.24
C PHE A 186 -22.62 10.90 19.82
N TRP A 187 -23.76 10.83 19.13
CA TRP A 187 -24.95 11.65 19.41
C TRP A 187 -25.62 11.29 20.74
N ALA A 188 -25.75 10.01 21.08
CA ALA A 188 -26.43 9.63 22.32
C ALA A 188 -25.68 10.07 23.59
N PRO A 189 -24.34 9.86 23.72
CA PRO A 189 -23.56 10.42 24.82
C PRO A 189 -23.56 11.96 24.84
N LEU A 190 -23.42 12.62 23.68
CA LEU A 190 -23.50 14.07 23.59
C LEU A 190 -24.83 14.58 24.17
N LEU A 191 -25.96 13.99 23.77
CA LEU A 191 -27.27 14.35 24.32
C LEU A 191 -27.38 14.09 25.81
N ALA A 192 -26.81 12.99 26.31
CA ALA A 192 -26.79 12.69 27.74
C ALA A 192 -26.04 13.78 28.53
N VAL A 193 -24.88 14.21 28.05
CA VAL A 193 -24.09 15.30 28.65
C VAL A 193 -24.85 16.63 28.59
N LEU A 194 -25.42 16.99 27.43
CA LEU A 194 -26.19 18.21 27.26
C LEU A 194 -27.41 18.26 28.20
N VAL A 195 -28.11 17.14 28.36
CA VAL A 195 -29.25 17.01 29.30
C VAL A 195 -28.78 17.16 30.74
N LEU A 196 -27.64 16.56 31.13
CA LEU A 196 -27.07 16.71 32.47
C LEU A 196 -26.67 18.15 32.78
N CYS A 197 -26.06 18.86 31.84
CA CYS A 197 -25.70 20.27 31.98
C CYS A 197 -26.95 21.16 32.07
N ALA A 198 -27.96 20.90 31.23
CA ALA A 198 -29.23 21.64 31.23
C ALA A 198 -30.10 21.36 32.47
N ALA A 199 -29.92 20.21 33.12
CA ALA A 199 -30.66 19.84 34.32
C ALA A 199 -30.41 20.79 35.51
N ARG A 200 -29.28 21.51 35.52
CA ARG A 200 -28.97 22.55 36.53
C ARG A 200 -29.78 23.84 36.37
N ALA A 201 -30.46 24.07 35.23
CA ALA A 201 -31.05 25.37 34.88
C ALA A 201 -32.61 25.42 34.82
N VAL A 202 -33.31 24.43 35.37
CA VAL A 202 -34.80 24.33 35.55
C VAL A 202 -35.70 25.13 34.58
N ARG A 203 -36.10 24.48 33.49
CA ARG A 203 -37.51 24.18 33.06
C ARG A 203 -37.39 23.01 32.09
N ARG A 204 -37.40 21.78 32.64
CA ARG A 204 -36.88 20.53 32.03
C ARG A 204 -37.31 20.22 30.59
N GLY A 205 -38.48 20.69 30.13
CA GLY A 205 -38.97 20.42 28.77
C GLY A 205 -38.41 21.35 27.69
N ARG A 206 -38.61 22.66 27.83
CA ARG A 206 -38.19 23.67 26.83
C ARG A 206 -36.68 23.87 26.81
N ALA A 207 -36.04 23.86 27.98
CA ALA A 207 -34.59 24.02 28.09
C ALA A 207 -33.83 22.89 27.39
N VAL A 208 -34.23 21.62 27.60
CA VAL A 208 -33.60 20.47 26.94
C VAL A 208 -33.73 20.57 25.41
N ARG A 209 -34.90 20.93 24.88
CA ARG A 209 -35.08 21.11 23.43
C ARG A 209 -34.19 22.22 22.90
N LEU A 210 -34.14 23.37 23.56
CA LEU A 210 -33.32 24.50 23.13
C LEU A 210 -31.84 24.15 23.10
N VAL A 211 -31.33 23.47 24.15
CA VAL A 211 -29.94 23.03 24.22
C VAL A 211 -29.63 22.02 23.11
N VAL A 212 -30.49 21.03 22.88
CA VAL A 212 -30.27 20.06 21.80
C VAL A 212 -30.35 20.73 20.43
N VAL A 213 -31.26 21.70 20.19
CA VAL A 213 -31.28 22.49 18.95
C VAL A 213 -29.99 23.30 18.79
N SER A 214 -29.50 23.93 19.86
CA SER A 214 -28.27 24.73 19.83
C SER A 214 -27.01 23.90 19.54
N ALA A 215 -27.04 22.59 19.80
CA ALA A 215 -25.97 21.68 19.39
C ALA A 215 -26.22 21.07 18.00
N ALA A 216 -27.46 20.65 17.70
CA ALA A 216 -27.83 20.00 16.45
C ALA A 216 -27.66 20.93 15.25
N ALA A 217 -28.09 22.18 15.34
CA ALA A 217 -28.07 23.11 14.21
C ALA A 217 -26.65 23.45 13.73
N PRO A 218 -25.69 23.84 14.60
CA PRO A 218 -24.31 24.08 14.17
C PRO A 218 -23.64 22.82 13.63
N LEU A 219 -23.83 21.65 14.25
CA LEU A 219 -23.27 20.38 13.77
C LEU A 219 -23.82 19.99 12.40
N THR A 220 -25.12 20.22 12.17
CA THR A 220 -25.77 20.00 10.87
C THR A 220 -25.18 20.92 9.81
N LEU A 221 -25.03 22.21 10.12
CA LEU A 221 -24.50 23.19 9.18
C LEU A 221 -23.02 22.94 8.86
N ALA A 222 -22.21 22.63 9.86
CA ALA A 222 -20.79 22.31 9.69
C ALA A 222 -20.61 21.03 8.86
N SER A 223 -21.43 19.99 9.12
CA SER A 223 -21.42 18.75 8.34
C SER A 223 -21.88 18.99 6.89
N PHE A 224 -22.87 19.86 6.66
CA PHE A 224 -23.30 20.23 5.31
C PHE A 224 -22.22 21.04 4.57
N ALA A 225 -21.55 21.97 5.25
CA ALA A 225 -20.42 22.71 4.68
C ALA A 225 -19.26 21.78 4.31
N ALA A 226 -18.94 20.79 5.15
CA ALA A 226 -17.96 19.76 4.84
C ALA A 226 -18.38 18.90 3.63
N ALA A 227 -19.68 18.61 3.48
CA ALA A 227 -20.21 17.91 2.31
C ALA A 227 -19.99 18.72 1.02
N LEU A 228 -20.28 20.02 1.03
CA LEU A 228 -20.05 20.90 -0.13
C LEU A 228 -18.56 20.96 -0.48
N TYR A 229 -17.70 21.17 0.52
CA TYR A 229 -16.26 21.24 0.33
C TYR A 229 -15.70 19.94 -0.27
N TRP A 230 -16.00 18.78 0.33
CA TRP A 230 -15.45 17.53 -0.15
C TRP A 230 -16.07 17.04 -1.46
N THR A 231 -17.32 17.37 -1.79
CA THR A 231 -17.87 17.03 -3.13
C THR A 231 -17.02 17.63 -4.26
N GLU A 232 -16.36 18.77 -4.02
CA GLU A 232 -15.44 19.37 -5.00
C GLU A 232 -14.00 18.88 -4.90
N HIS A 233 -13.58 18.26 -3.78
CA HIS A 233 -12.17 17.93 -3.52
C HIS A 233 -11.89 16.42 -3.48
N SER A 234 -12.85 15.59 -3.09
CA SER A 234 -12.74 14.13 -2.99
C SER A 234 -14.12 13.47 -2.90
N VAL A 235 -14.55 12.79 -3.97
CA VAL A 235 -15.84 12.07 -4.01
C VAL A 235 -15.95 10.99 -2.95
N SER A 236 -14.88 10.21 -2.73
CA SER A 236 -14.87 9.15 -1.72
C SER A 236 -15.11 9.69 -0.31
N LEU A 237 -14.43 10.78 0.08
CA LEU A 237 -14.66 11.44 1.36
C LEU A 237 -16.05 12.09 1.44
N ALA A 238 -16.50 12.71 0.36
CA ALA A 238 -17.82 13.34 0.32
C ALA A 238 -18.95 12.32 0.54
N TYR A 239 -18.85 11.16 -0.12
CA TYR A 239 -19.91 10.16 -0.15
C TYR A 239 -19.85 9.19 1.05
N LEU A 240 -18.67 8.65 1.37
CA LEU A 240 -18.48 7.63 2.41
C LEU A 240 -18.07 8.22 3.78
N GLY A 241 -17.55 9.44 3.81
CA GLY A 241 -17.09 10.09 5.03
C GLY A 241 -18.23 10.42 5.99
N THR A 242 -18.06 10.09 7.27
CA THR A 242 -19.06 10.44 8.29
C THR A 242 -19.28 11.96 8.43
N PRO A 243 -18.22 12.82 8.44
CA PRO A 243 -18.41 14.25 8.64
C PRO A 243 -19.22 14.96 7.54
N SER A 244 -19.24 14.45 6.31
CA SER A 244 -20.03 15.00 5.19
C SER A 244 -21.47 14.48 5.13
N ARG A 245 -21.82 13.46 5.92
CA ARG A 245 -23.12 12.78 5.85
C ARG A 245 -23.98 12.97 7.10
N VAL A 246 -23.38 13.34 8.24
CA VAL A 246 -24.09 13.53 9.52
C VAL A 246 -25.19 14.60 9.45
N TRP A 247 -25.09 15.59 8.56
CA TRP A 247 -26.12 16.63 8.42
C TRP A 247 -27.50 16.08 8.03
N GLN A 248 -27.60 14.97 7.31
CA GLN A 248 -28.89 14.32 7.03
C GLN A 248 -29.57 13.79 8.31
N PHE A 249 -28.78 13.17 9.20
CA PHE A 249 -29.24 12.82 10.54
C PHE A 249 -29.59 14.07 11.35
N GLY A 250 -28.81 15.13 11.19
CA GLY A 250 -29.04 16.45 11.80
C GLY A 250 -30.39 17.06 11.41
N VAL A 251 -30.76 17.04 10.13
CA VAL A 251 -32.09 17.46 9.65
C VAL A 251 -33.20 16.65 10.31
N GLY A 252 -33.04 15.32 10.38
CA GLY A 252 -33.97 14.46 11.11
C GLY A 252 -34.04 14.79 12.61
N ALA A 253 -32.90 15.07 13.24
CA ALA A 253 -32.82 15.44 14.65
C ALA A 253 -33.54 16.76 14.94
N LEU A 254 -33.31 17.79 14.11
CA LEU A 254 -34.00 19.08 14.18
C LEU A 254 -35.51 18.91 13.99
N LEU A 255 -35.91 18.06 13.03
CA LEU A 255 -37.30 17.69 12.81
C LEU A 255 -37.91 17.09 14.09
N ALA A 256 -37.23 16.19 14.79
CA ALA A 256 -37.75 15.62 16.03
C ALA A 256 -37.98 16.63 17.18
N LEU A 257 -37.27 17.77 17.14
CA LEU A 257 -37.28 18.78 18.20
C LEU A 257 -38.37 19.85 17.99
N LEU A 258 -38.88 19.99 16.77
CA LEU A 258 -39.87 21.01 16.42
C LEU A 258 -41.12 20.90 17.32
N PRO A 259 -41.68 22.05 17.74
CA PRO A 259 -42.87 22.06 18.58
C PRO A 259 -44.11 21.80 17.72
N TRP A 260 -44.27 20.56 17.24
CA TRP A 260 -45.34 20.17 16.31
C TRP A 260 -46.75 20.58 16.74
N HIS A 261 -47.01 20.52 18.05
CA HIS A 261 -48.27 20.95 18.65
C HIS A 261 -48.58 22.46 18.50
N LEU A 262 -47.61 23.28 18.10
CA LEU A 262 -47.74 24.72 17.84
C LEU A 262 -47.75 25.03 16.35
N MET A 263 -47.21 24.15 15.50
CA MET A 263 -47.18 24.33 14.04
C MET A 263 -48.52 23.89 13.45
N ARG A 264 -49.50 24.80 13.51
CA ARG A 264 -50.81 24.65 12.87
C ARG A 264 -50.68 24.98 11.39
N GLY A 265 -50.91 24.01 10.52
CA GLY A 265 -50.94 24.22 9.07
C GLY A 265 -52.28 23.75 8.48
N PRO A 266 -52.80 24.39 7.42
CA PRO A 266 -54.01 23.92 6.75
C PRO A 266 -53.77 22.52 6.15
N ARG A 267 -54.72 21.60 6.32
CA ARG A 267 -54.64 20.20 5.86
C ARG A 267 -54.23 20.05 4.38
N PRO A 268 -54.70 20.88 3.42
CA PRO A 268 -54.24 20.83 2.03
C PRO A 268 -52.74 21.06 1.87
N LEU A 269 -52.15 22.00 2.62
CA LEU A 269 -50.72 22.30 2.55
C LEU A 269 -49.87 21.12 3.06
N ARG A 270 -50.36 20.39 4.05
CA ARG A 270 -49.70 19.18 4.57
C ARG A 270 -49.75 18.02 3.57
N LEU A 271 -50.89 17.83 2.91
CA LEU A 271 -51.05 16.84 1.84
C LEU A 271 -50.14 17.17 0.66
N LEU A 272 -50.10 18.44 0.24
CA LEU A 272 -49.20 18.93 -0.80
C LEU A 272 -47.75 18.66 -0.40
N CYS A 273 -47.33 19.05 0.81
CA CYS A 273 -45.98 18.81 1.33
C CYS A 273 -45.59 17.33 1.29
N GLY A 274 -46.48 16.42 1.70
CA GLY A 274 -46.24 14.98 1.67
C GLY A 274 -46.09 14.42 0.26
N TRP A 275 -47.01 14.77 -0.65
CA TRP A 275 -46.96 14.30 -2.05
C TRP A 275 -45.81 14.93 -2.83
N THR A 276 -45.51 16.21 -2.63
CA THR A 276 -44.33 16.86 -3.22
C THR A 276 -43.05 16.21 -2.72
N GLY A 277 -42.95 15.88 -1.42
CA GLY A 277 -41.82 15.12 -0.90
C GLY A 277 -41.71 13.72 -1.52
N ALA A 278 -42.80 12.96 -1.61
CA ALA A 278 -42.79 11.65 -2.24
C ALA A 278 -42.44 11.70 -3.73
N ALA A 279 -42.96 12.68 -4.46
CA ALA A 279 -42.65 12.90 -5.87
C ALA A 279 -41.19 13.32 -6.07
N ALA A 280 -40.64 14.17 -5.21
CA ALA A 280 -39.23 14.57 -5.25
C ALA A 280 -38.30 13.36 -5.01
N ILE A 281 -38.62 12.47 -4.07
CA ILE A 281 -37.86 11.21 -3.88
C ILE A 281 -37.90 10.38 -5.16
N GLY A 282 -39.10 10.18 -5.75
CA GLY A 282 -39.25 9.42 -6.99
C GLY A 282 -38.49 10.05 -8.17
N TRP A 283 -38.50 11.38 -8.28
CA TRP A 283 -37.74 12.12 -9.29
C TRP A 283 -36.24 11.93 -9.11
N CYS A 284 -35.69 12.08 -7.90
CA CYS A 284 -34.27 11.83 -7.64
C CYS A 284 -33.87 10.40 -8.04
N VAL A 285 -34.68 9.40 -7.67
CA VAL A 285 -34.42 7.99 -8.01
C VAL A 285 -34.33 7.77 -9.53
N ALA A 286 -35.16 8.46 -10.30
CA ALA A 286 -35.25 8.29 -11.74
C ALA A 286 -34.30 9.18 -12.57
N SER A 287 -33.84 10.30 -12.01
CA SER A 287 -33.11 11.33 -12.75
C SER A 287 -31.65 11.53 -12.33
N TYR A 288 -31.27 11.12 -11.11
CA TYR A 288 -29.86 11.18 -10.70
C TYR A 288 -29.10 9.97 -11.25
N ASP A 289 -27.80 10.14 -11.43
CA ASP A 289 -26.89 9.17 -12.03
C ASP A 289 -25.46 9.35 -11.49
N ASP A 290 -24.50 8.63 -12.08
CA ASP A 290 -23.08 8.71 -11.79
C ASP A 290 -22.45 10.07 -12.14
N GLY A 291 -23.02 10.80 -13.10
CA GLY A 291 -22.61 12.17 -13.44
C GLY A 291 -23.09 13.25 -12.44
N THR A 292 -23.96 12.89 -11.49
CA THR A 292 -24.51 13.84 -10.53
C THR A 292 -23.52 14.11 -9.37
N PRO A 293 -23.05 15.35 -9.14
CA PRO A 293 -22.14 15.67 -8.04
C PRO A 293 -22.80 15.43 -6.67
N TYR A 294 -22.47 14.32 -6.02
CA TYR A 294 -23.16 13.83 -4.82
C TYR A 294 -22.21 13.62 -3.63
N PRO A 295 -22.61 13.93 -2.38
CA PRO A 295 -23.86 14.57 -1.98
C PRO A 295 -24.06 16.01 -2.44
N GLY A 296 -23.07 16.88 -2.24
CA GLY A 296 -23.14 18.30 -2.61
C GLY A 296 -24.49 18.97 -2.32
N PHE A 297 -24.90 19.87 -3.22
CA PHE A 297 -26.24 20.45 -3.20
C PHE A 297 -27.33 19.46 -3.63
N ALA A 298 -27.01 18.46 -4.46
CA ALA A 298 -27.97 17.49 -4.96
C ALA A 298 -28.66 16.71 -3.82
N ALA A 299 -27.92 16.36 -2.76
CA ALA A 299 -28.45 15.67 -1.60
C ALA A 299 -29.45 16.49 -0.75
N LEU A 300 -29.56 17.82 -0.95
CA LEU A 300 -30.61 18.62 -0.30
C LEU A 300 -32.00 18.13 -0.68
N VAL A 301 -32.22 17.80 -1.95
CA VAL A 301 -33.53 17.41 -2.46
C VAL A 301 -34.06 16.15 -1.77
N PRO A 302 -33.37 14.99 -1.79
CA PRO A 302 -33.87 13.79 -1.13
C PRO A 302 -33.92 13.93 0.41
N THR A 303 -33.00 14.69 1.01
CA THR A 303 -32.98 14.92 2.47
C THR A 303 -34.20 15.71 2.93
N LEU A 304 -34.49 16.84 2.27
CA LEU A 304 -35.65 17.67 2.59
C LEU A 304 -36.96 17.00 2.19
N ALA A 305 -36.96 16.21 1.10
CA ALA A 305 -38.11 15.42 0.69
C ALA A 305 -38.47 14.34 1.73
N GLY A 306 -37.47 13.63 2.26
CA GLY A 306 -37.67 12.70 3.39
C GLY A 306 -38.24 13.40 4.63
N ALA A 307 -37.71 14.59 4.96
CA ALA A 307 -38.22 15.40 6.06
C ALA A 307 -39.67 15.87 5.82
N ALA A 308 -40.02 16.26 4.60
CA ALA A 308 -41.36 16.68 4.19
C ALA A 308 -42.39 15.54 4.33
N VAL A 309 -42.03 14.30 3.92
CA VAL A 309 -42.90 13.14 4.09
C VAL A 309 -43.13 12.82 5.58
N ILE A 310 -42.08 12.88 6.42
CA ILE A 310 -42.21 12.67 7.87
C ILE A 310 -43.10 13.74 8.52
N LEU A 311 -42.92 15.01 8.11
CA LEU A 311 -43.68 16.18 8.54
C LEU A 311 -45.17 16.06 8.17
N ALA A 312 -45.47 15.61 6.95
CA ALA A 312 -46.84 15.43 6.50
C ALA A 312 -47.61 14.43 7.39
N GLY A 313 -46.95 13.38 7.89
CA GLY A 313 -47.55 12.35 8.74
C GLY A 313 -47.71 12.70 10.24
N THR A 314 -47.31 13.90 10.70
CA THR A 314 -47.36 14.26 12.14
C THR A 314 -48.80 14.53 12.62
N PRO A 315 -49.39 13.77 13.57
CA PRO A 315 -50.81 13.90 13.88
C PRO A 315 -51.18 15.27 14.48
N ASP A 316 -52.34 15.82 14.08
CA ASP A 316 -52.92 17.01 14.70
C ASP A 316 -53.48 16.68 16.10
N ARG A 317 -53.47 17.69 16.99
CA ARG A 317 -53.92 17.53 18.37
C ARG A 317 -55.45 17.34 18.42
N GLY A 318 -55.91 16.11 18.63
CA GLY A 318 -57.33 15.77 18.82
C GLY A 318 -57.90 14.79 17.79
N GLU A 319 -57.25 14.59 16.65
CA GLU A 319 -57.67 13.58 15.67
C GLU A 319 -57.03 12.21 16.00
N ARG A 320 -57.88 11.19 16.19
CA ARG A 320 -57.44 9.80 16.36
C ARG A 320 -56.90 9.25 15.04
N HIS A 321 -55.63 9.49 14.67
CA HIS A 321 -54.92 8.76 13.60
C HIS A 321 -55.76 8.49 12.31
N THR A 322 -56.70 9.37 11.96
CA THR A 322 -57.55 9.22 10.79
C THR A 322 -56.83 9.89 9.63
N GLN A 323 -55.80 9.19 9.13
CA GLN A 323 -55.18 9.52 7.84
C GLN A 323 -56.29 9.71 6.82
N GLY A 324 -56.31 10.86 6.15
CA GLY A 324 -57.30 11.13 5.09
C GLY A 324 -57.18 10.10 3.97
N ALA A 325 -58.26 9.90 3.20
CA ALA A 325 -58.29 8.89 2.15
C ALA A 325 -57.13 9.01 1.13
N TRP A 326 -56.59 10.24 0.97
CA TRP A 326 -55.62 10.67 -0.05
C TRP A 326 -54.23 11.04 0.51
N ASP A 327 -53.90 10.66 1.74
CA ASP A 327 -52.60 10.96 2.36
C ASP A 327 -51.53 9.94 1.93
N VAL A 328 -50.32 10.40 1.58
CA VAL A 328 -49.13 9.56 1.36
C VAL A 328 -48.90 8.63 2.55
N GLY A 329 -49.14 9.11 3.77
CA GLY A 329 -49.03 8.34 5.00
C GLY A 329 -49.89 7.06 4.99
N ARG A 330 -51.06 7.07 4.33
CA ARG A 330 -51.95 5.92 4.22
C ARG A 330 -51.38 4.83 3.31
N LEU A 331 -50.78 5.22 2.18
CA LEU A 331 -50.09 4.31 1.26
C LEU A 331 -48.93 3.63 1.99
N LEU A 332 -48.09 4.43 2.66
CA LEU A 332 -46.93 3.95 3.43
C LEU A 332 -47.36 3.08 4.64
N SER A 333 -48.52 3.35 5.22
CA SER A 333 -49.06 2.56 6.35
C SER A 333 -49.69 1.23 5.92
N GLY A 334 -49.72 0.93 4.62
CA GLY A 334 -50.21 -0.32 4.05
C GLY A 334 -49.47 -1.56 4.56
N ARG A 335 -50.09 -2.74 4.41
CA ARG A 335 -49.52 -4.00 4.90
C ARG A 335 -48.19 -4.35 4.21
N ALA A 336 -48.11 -4.18 2.90
CA ALA A 336 -46.93 -4.53 2.12
C ALA A 336 -45.73 -3.60 2.39
N PRO A 337 -45.84 -2.25 2.32
CA PRO A 337 -44.74 -1.36 2.69
C PRO A 337 -44.24 -1.60 4.11
N ARG A 338 -45.13 -1.84 5.07
CA ARG A 338 -44.71 -2.16 6.45
C ARG A 338 -44.02 -3.52 6.57
N ALA A 339 -44.43 -4.52 5.79
CA ALA A 339 -43.76 -5.82 5.79
C ALA A 339 -42.32 -5.68 5.29
N VAL A 340 -42.13 -4.97 4.17
CA VAL A 340 -40.80 -4.66 3.62
C VAL A 340 -40.01 -3.78 4.59
N GLY A 341 -40.63 -2.75 5.18
CA GLY A 341 -40.00 -1.86 6.16
C GLY A 341 -39.48 -2.59 7.40
N ARG A 342 -40.19 -3.63 7.86
CA ARG A 342 -39.72 -4.50 8.95
C ARG A 342 -38.56 -5.42 8.53
N LEU A 343 -38.55 -5.86 7.28
CA LEU A 343 -37.48 -6.68 6.70
C LEU A 343 -36.26 -5.85 6.26
N SER A 344 -36.43 -4.54 6.09
CA SER A 344 -35.47 -3.62 5.45
C SER A 344 -34.03 -3.85 5.89
N TYR A 345 -33.80 -3.99 7.19
CA TYR A 345 -32.46 -4.18 7.74
C TYR A 345 -31.83 -5.52 7.30
N THR A 346 -32.49 -6.66 7.53
CA THR A 346 -31.90 -7.95 7.14
C THR A 346 -31.82 -8.15 5.64
N LEU A 347 -32.77 -7.57 4.88
CA LEU A 347 -32.69 -7.56 3.42
C LEU A 347 -31.52 -6.72 2.92
N TYR A 348 -31.30 -5.54 3.52
CA TYR A 348 -30.14 -4.70 3.20
C TYR A 348 -28.82 -5.41 3.49
N LEU A 349 -28.72 -6.22 4.55
CA LEU A 349 -27.48 -6.98 4.81
C LEU A 349 -27.23 -8.09 3.79
N TRP A 350 -28.27 -8.78 3.31
CA TRP A 350 -28.09 -9.97 2.45
C TRP A 350 -28.06 -9.66 0.95
N HIS A 351 -28.74 -8.61 0.47
CA HIS A 351 -28.85 -8.38 -0.97
C HIS A 351 -27.50 -8.16 -1.65
N TRP A 352 -26.62 -7.35 -1.05
CA TRP A 352 -25.36 -6.95 -1.67
C TRP A 352 -24.33 -8.09 -1.73
N PRO A 353 -24.05 -8.84 -0.64
CA PRO A 353 -23.17 -10.00 -0.75
C PRO A 353 -23.65 -11.04 -1.76
N VAL A 354 -24.97 -11.26 -1.87
CA VAL A 354 -25.53 -12.20 -2.86
C VAL A 354 -25.25 -11.74 -4.28
N LEU A 355 -25.37 -10.44 -4.56
CA LEU A 355 -25.07 -9.87 -5.88
C LEU A 355 -23.57 -9.97 -6.20
N VAL A 356 -22.73 -9.45 -5.30
CA VAL A 356 -21.28 -9.35 -5.53
C VAL A 356 -20.64 -10.72 -5.62
N LEU A 357 -21.00 -11.67 -4.74
CA LEU A 357 -20.45 -13.03 -4.80
C LEU A 357 -20.92 -13.81 -6.03
N ALA A 358 -22.14 -13.53 -6.52
CA ALA A 358 -22.63 -14.13 -7.76
C ALA A 358 -21.87 -13.58 -8.99
N GLU A 359 -21.66 -12.27 -9.06
CA GLU A 359 -20.87 -11.66 -10.14
C GLU A 359 -19.40 -12.08 -10.09
N ALA A 360 -18.82 -12.20 -8.90
CA ALA A 360 -17.46 -12.71 -8.73
C ALA A 360 -17.29 -14.14 -9.28
N ARG A 361 -18.36 -14.94 -9.32
CA ARG A 361 -18.31 -16.33 -9.81
C ARG A 361 -18.78 -16.51 -11.26
N LEU A 362 -19.75 -15.70 -11.70
CA LEU A 362 -20.44 -15.85 -12.99
C LEU A 362 -20.05 -14.77 -14.01
N GLY A 363 -19.24 -13.78 -13.61
CA GLY A 363 -18.93 -12.60 -14.42
C GLY A 363 -20.02 -11.54 -14.34
N THR A 364 -19.95 -10.55 -15.24
CA THR A 364 -20.91 -9.43 -15.28
C THR A 364 -22.33 -9.91 -15.52
N LEU A 365 -23.26 -9.54 -14.64
CA LEU A 365 -24.66 -9.92 -14.75
C LEU A 365 -25.52 -8.76 -15.25
N GLY A 366 -26.43 -9.04 -16.19
CA GLY A 366 -27.46 -8.08 -16.58
C GLY A 366 -28.48 -7.80 -15.46
N TRP A 367 -29.14 -6.65 -15.51
CA TRP A 367 -30.10 -6.21 -14.49
C TRP A 367 -31.24 -7.21 -14.17
N PRO A 368 -31.77 -8.05 -15.12
CA PRO A 368 -32.80 -9.02 -14.77
C PRO A 368 -32.28 -10.11 -13.83
N ALA A 369 -31.06 -10.60 -14.06
CA ALA A 369 -30.42 -11.60 -13.21
C ALA A 369 -30.12 -11.04 -11.82
N LYS A 370 -29.59 -9.81 -11.74
CA LYS A 370 -29.37 -9.09 -10.48
C LYS A 370 -30.68 -8.86 -9.71
N THR A 371 -31.76 -8.52 -10.41
CA THR A 371 -33.08 -8.38 -9.78
C THR A 371 -33.57 -9.71 -9.20
N ALA A 372 -33.45 -10.81 -9.95
CA ALA A 372 -33.82 -12.14 -9.46
C ALA A 372 -33.00 -12.55 -8.23
N LEU A 373 -31.70 -12.29 -8.22
CA LEU A 373 -30.81 -12.54 -7.07
C LEU A 373 -31.20 -11.68 -5.85
N THR A 374 -31.52 -10.41 -6.07
CA THR A 374 -32.01 -9.50 -5.03
C THR A 374 -33.32 -10.00 -4.41
N LEU A 375 -34.24 -10.52 -5.22
CA LEU A 375 -35.47 -11.15 -4.74
C LEU A 375 -35.17 -12.46 -4.00
N ALA A 376 -34.21 -13.26 -4.47
CA ALA A 376 -33.78 -14.49 -3.79
C ALA A 376 -33.16 -14.19 -2.40
N ALA A 377 -32.48 -13.05 -2.23
CA ALA A 377 -31.92 -12.60 -0.95
C ALA A 377 -32.99 -12.35 0.14
N VAL A 378 -34.28 -12.25 -0.23
CA VAL A 378 -35.39 -12.21 0.74
C VAL A 378 -35.45 -13.49 1.59
N LEU A 379 -35.09 -14.64 1.03
CA LEU A 379 -35.13 -15.93 1.73
C LEU A 379 -34.16 -15.97 2.94
N PRO A 380 -32.84 -15.74 2.77
CA PRO A 380 -31.92 -15.68 3.90
C PRO A 380 -32.24 -14.50 4.83
N ALA A 381 -32.72 -13.37 4.31
CA ALA A 381 -33.15 -12.24 5.15
C ALA A 381 -34.33 -12.57 6.08
N LEU A 382 -35.33 -13.32 5.59
CA LEU A 382 -36.45 -13.80 6.38
C LEU A 382 -36.00 -14.85 7.41
N ALA A 383 -35.11 -15.77 7.01
CA ALA A 383 -34.52 -16.78 7.89
C ALA A 383 -33.78 -16.14 9.06
N THR A 384 -32.84 -15.22 8.79
CA THR A 384 -32.08 -14.49 9.82
C THR A 384 -33.01 -13.71 10.75
N MET A 385 -34.01 -13.00 10.20
CA MET A 385 -34.98 -12.28 11.05
C MET A 385 -35.79 -13.24 11.93
N ARG A 386 -36.23 -14.39 11.38
CA ARG A 386 -37.13 -15.32 12.07
C ARG A 386 -36.42 -16.12 13.16
N TRP A 387 -35.22 -16.60 12.88
CA TRP A 387 -34.50 -17.57 13.71
C TRP A 387 -33.39 -16.95 14.56
N VAL A 388 -32.89 -15.75 14.21
CA VAL A 388 -31.81 -15.09 14.96
C VAL A 388 -32.29 -13.80 15.63
N GLU A 389 -32.76 -12.82 14.84
CA GLU A 389 -33.12 -11.50 15.39
C GLU A 389 -34.31 -11.58 16.36
N ARG A 390 -35.45 -12.16 15.92
CA ARG A 390 -36.68 -12.16 16.71
C ARG A 390 -36.54 -12.91 18.04
N PRO A 391 -35.91 -14.09 18.11
CA PRO A 391 -35.70 -14.79 19.38
C PRO A 391 -34.83 -13.99 20.36
N LEU A 392 -33.69 -13.46 19.91
CA LEU A 392 -32.78 -12.67 20.76
C LEU A 392 -33.42 -11.36 21.23
N ARG A 393 -34.14 -10.68 20.34
CA ARG A 393 -34.87 -9.44 20.65
C ARG A 393 -35.99 -9.66 21.67
N ARG A 394 -36.69 -10.80 21.61
CA ARG A 394 -37.85 -11.10 22.48
C ARG A 394 -37.52 -11.94 23.72
N SER A 395 -36.27 -12.42 23.83
CA SER A 395 -35.83 -13.20 24.99
C SER A 395 -35.92 -12.37 26.27
N ARG A 396 -36.59 -12.92 27.29
CA ARG A 396 -36.70 -12.29 28.63
C ARG A 396 -35.33 -12.20 29.30
N THR A 397 -34.58 -13.31 29.31
CA THR A 397 -33.25 -13.42 29.93
C THR A 397 -32.27 -12.34 29.46
N VAL A 398 -32.25 -12.05 28.15
CA VAL A 398 -31.34 -11.07 27.54
C VAL A 398 -31.90 -9.64 27.62
N SER A 399 -33.23 -9.49 27.72
CA SER A 399 -33.88 -8.18 27.79
C SER A 399 -34.01 -7.61 29.21
N GLU A 400 -33.91 -8.46 30.23
CA GLU A 400 -34.01 -8.10 31.65
C GLU A 400 -32.89 -7.16 32.12
N LEU A 401 -31.65 -7.40 31.68
CA LEU A 401 -30.48 -6.63 32.13
C LEU A 401 -29.72 -6.04 30.93
N PRO A 402 -29.39 -4.73 30.94
CA PRO A 402 -28.71 -4.08 29.83
C PRO A 402 -27.37 -4.74 29.48
N ARG A 403 -26.61 -5.14 30.51
CA ARG A 403 -25.31 -5.83 30.40
C ARG A 403 -25.40 -7.13 29.60
N ARG A 404 -26.49 -7.91 29.75
CA ARG A 404 -26.70 -9.16 28.99
C ARG A 404 -27.00 -8.89 27.51
N GLY A 405 -27.75 -7.83 27.22
CA GLY A 405 -27.96 -7.41 25.82
C GLY A 405 -26.69 -6.85 25.17
N LEU A 406 -25.85 -6.15 25.94
CA LEU A 406 -24.54 -5.69 25.47
C LEU A 406 -23.57 -6.85 25.26
N SER A 407 -23.55 -7.86 26.15
CA SER A 407 -22.69 -9.03 25.98
C SER A 407 -23.05 -9.81 24.71
N VAL A 408 -24.35 -9.96 24.37
CA VAL A 408 -24.77 -10.51 23.08
C VAL A 408 -24.24 -9.68 21.91
N GLY A 409 -24.25 -8.35 22.03
CA GLY A 409 -23.65 -7.45 21.04
C GLY A 409 -22.15 -7.67 20.87
N VAL A 410 -21.41 -7.73 21.97
CA VAL A 410 -19.95 -7.98 21.96
C VAL A 410 -19.65 -9.34 21.33
N SER A 411 -20.36 -10.41 21.72
CA SER A 411 -20.19 -11.74 21.11
C SER A 411 -20.48 -11.73 19.61
N ALA A 412 -21.49 -10.97 19.17
CA ALA A 412 -21.83 -10.82 17.76
C ALA A 412 -20.76 -10.05 16.95
N ILE A 413 -19.91 -9.24 17.58
CA ILE A 413 -18.76 -8.59 16.94
C ILE A 413 -17.54 -9.51 16.99
N VAL A 414 -17.23 -10.08 18.15
CA VAL A 414 -16.03 -10.90 18.36
C VAL A 414 -16.04 -12.15 17.50
N LEU A 415 -17.19 -12.82 17.34
CA LEU A 415 -17.25 -14.09 16.61
C LEU A 415 -16.87 -13.95 15.11
N PRO A 416 -17.47 -13.02 14.33
CA PRO A 416 -17.03 -12.79 12.95
C PRO A 416 -15.59 -12.28 12.84
N VAL A 417 -15.14 -11.43 13.77
CA VAL A 417 -13.75 -10.93 13.78
C VAL A 417 -12.76 -12.06 14.01
N VAL A 418 -12.98 -12.92 15.00
CA VAL A 418 -12.13 -14.08 15.27
C VAL A 418 -12.17 -15.04 14.08
N LEU A 419 -13.34 -15.28 13.49
CA LEU A 419 -13.46 -16.12 12.30
C LEU A 419 -12.65 -15.55 11.13
N ALA A 420 -12.76 -14.25 10.85
CA ALA A 420 -11.99 -13.58 9.80
C ALA A 420 -10.49 -13.65 10.07
N LEU A 421 -10.04 -13.35 11.29
CA LEU A 421 -8.62 -13.40 11.67
C LEU A 421 -8.05 -14.82 11.60
N VAL A 422 -8.83 -15.85 11.95
CA VAL A 422 -8.41 -17.26 11.82
C VAL A 422 -8.25 -17.64 10.35
N VAL A 423 -9.25 -17.32 9.50
CA VAL A 423 -9.14 -17.54 8.05
C VAL A 423 -7.94 -16.78 7.47
N GLY A 424 -7.70 -15.57 7.93
CA GLY A 424 -6.59 -14.72 7.48
C GLY A 424 -5.22 -15.17 7.83
N THR A 425 -5.02 -15.45 9.12
CA THR A 425 -3.75 -15.98 9.59
C THR A 425 -3.44 -17.33 8.94
N THR A 426 -4.44 -18.17 8.66
CA THR A 426 -4.21 -19.39 7.85
C THR A 426 -3.82 -19.08 6.42
N THR A 427 -4.42 -18.06 5.80
CA THR A 427 -4.15 -17.67 4.42
C THR A 427 -2.77 -17.00 4.27
N LEU A 428 -2.40 -16.10 5.18
CA LEU A 428 -1.08 -15.46 5.22
C LEU A 428 0.04 -16.48 5.47
N ARG A 429 -0.19 -17.49 6.32
CA ARG A 429 0.75 -18.61 6.49
C ARG A 429 0.96 -19.43 5.22
N VAL A 430 -0.05 -19.50 4.35
CA VAL A 430 0.03 -20.19 3.05
C VAL A 430 0.71 -19.32 1.99
N LEU A 431 0.45 -18.00 1.99
CA LEU A 431 1.01 -17.06 1.02
C LEU A 431 2.48 -16.69 1.29
N GLY A 432 2.95 -16.84 2.53
CA GLY A 432 4.28 -16.37 2.94
C GLY A 432 4.28 -14.88 3.30
N PRO A 433 5.37 -14.37 3.90
CA PRO A 433 5.49 -12.97 4.28
C PRO A 433 5.49 -12.06 3.04
N ALA A 434 4.69 -10.99 3.08
CA ALA A 434 4.70 -9.91 2.09
C ALA A 434 5.89 -8.94 2.32
N GLY A 435 7.09 -9.50 2.54
CA GLY A 435 8.31 -8.71 2.66
C GLY A 435 8.69 -8.05 1.33
N PRO A 436 9.70 -7.15 1.33
CA PRO A 436 10.23 -6.59 0.09
C PRO A 436 10.59 -7.70 -0.89
N VAL A 437 10.41 -7.43 -2.19
CA VAL A 437 10.92 -8.31 -3.22
C VAL A 437 12.42 -8.16 -3.24
N ASP A 438 13.13 -9.25 -3.01
CA ASP A 438 14.56 -9.27 -3.28
C ASP A 438 14.76 -9.24 -4.80
N THR A 439 15.11 -8.06 -5.32
CA THR A 439 15.44 -7.88 -6.72
C THR A 439 16.89 -8.26 -7.01
N GLN A 440 17.68 -8.55 -5.98
CA GLN A 440 19.09 -8.92 -6.09
C GLN A 440 19.21 -10.43 -6.33
N GLY A 441 19.92 -10.80 -7.39
CA GLY A 441 19.93 -12.19 -7.89
C GLY A 441 18.75 -12.55 -8.81
N LEU A 442 17.85 -11.59 -9.13
CA LEU A 442 17.00 -11.76 -10.32
C LEU A 442 17.92 -11.93 -11.53
N PRO A 443 17.66 -12.93 -12.39
CA PRO A 443 18.53 -13.21 -13.53
C PRO A 443 18.56 -11.98 -14.46
N PRO A 444 19.74 -11.63 -15.01
CA PRO A 444 19.84 -10.50 -15.92
C PRO A 444 18.92 -10.75 -17.11
N GLY A 445 18.11 -9.76 -17.46
CA GLY A 445 17.19 -9.94 -18.57
C GLY A 445 17.89 -10.06 -19.90
N ALA A 446 17.20 -10.75 -20.80
CA ALA A 446 17.61 -10.96 -22.17
C ALA A 446 17.77 -9.61 -22.90
N ALA A 447 19.01 -9.23 -23.24
CA ALA A 447 19.21 -8.13 -24.18
C ALA A 447 18.66 -8.51 -25.58
N SER A 448 18.71 -9.80 -25.92
CA SER A 448 18.20 -10.42 -27.15
C SER A 448 17.23 -11.55 -26.85
N GLY A 449 16.19 -11.72 -27.67
CA GLY A 449 15.27 -12.84 -27.58
C GLY A 449 13.81 -12.46 -27.26
N PRO A 450 12.87 -13.41 -27.35
CA PRO A 450 11.45 -13.18 -27.12
C PRO A 450 11.04 -13.28 -25.64
N THR A 451 11.91 -13.76 -24.76
CA THR A 451 11.61 -14.00 -23.34
C THR A 451 12.32 -13.00 -22.44
N LEU A 452 11.86 -12.85 -21.20
CA LEU A 452 12.50 -11.97 -20.22
C LEU A 452 13.94 -12.38 -19.96
N LEU A 453 14.25 -13.68 -20.06
CA LEU A 453 15.58 -14.26 -19.89
C LEU A 453 15.97 -14.96 -21.19
N ASP A 454 17.19 -14.74 -21.70
CA ASP A 454 17.66 -15.45 -22.88
C ASP A 454 17.97 -16.88 -22.45
N ARG A 455 17.26 -17.87 -23.00
CA ARG A 455 17.55 -19.27 -22.68
C ARG A 455 18.87 -19.62 -23.34
N THR A 456 19.96 -19.68 -22.57
CA THR A 456 21.09 -20.53 -22.95
C THR A 456 20.54 -21.93 -23.18
N ALA A 457 20.56 -22.39 -24.43
CA ALA A 457 20.00 -23.67 -24.83
C ALA A 457 20.57 -24.79 -23.95
N GLY A 458 19.78 -25.29 -22.99
CA GLY A 458 20.16 -26.41 -22.11
C GLY A 458 19.82 -26.27 -20.63
N THR A 459 19.50 -25.09 -20.10
CA THR A 459 19.13 -24.94 -18.68
C THR A 459 17.64 -25.32 -18.48
N PRO A 460 17.30 -26.35 -17.68
CA PRO A 460 15.91 -26.64 -17.36
C PRO A 460 15.28 -25.44 -16.64
N LEU A 461 13.97 -25.21 -16.85
CA LEU A 461 13.19 -24.35 -15.96
C LEU A 461 13.42 -24.87 -14.54
N VAL A 462 14.07 -24.09 -13.68
CA VAL A 462 14.20 -24.44 -12.27
C VAL A 462 12.80 -24.38 -11.68
N ASP A 463 12.17 -25.55 -11.52
CA ASP A 463 10.90 -25.69 -10.81
C ASP A 463 10.96 -24.88 -9.51
N GLY A 464 10.00 -23.99 -9.29
CA GLY A 464 10.00 -23.13 -8.12
C GLY A 464 8.90 -22.05 -8.14
N PRO A 465 8.70 -21.35 -7.01
CA PRO A 465 7.66 -20.34 -6.88
C PRO A 465 7.90 -19.13 -7.79
N VAL A 466 6.82 -18.46 -8.17
CA VAL A 466 6.88 -17.19 -8.92
C VAL A 466 7.54 -16.10 -8.07
N VAL A 467 8.28 -15.20 -8.73
CA VAL A 467 8.99 -14.07 -8.11
C VAL A 467 8.56 -12.79 -8.82
N PRO A 468 8.10 -11.76 -8.11
CA PRO A 468 7.70 -11.80 -6.71
C PRO A 468 6.56 -12.80 -6.45
N SER A 469 6.43 -13.26 -5.20
CA SER A 469 5.23 -14.00 -4.82
C SER A 469 3.99 -13.10 -4.97
N PRO A 470 2.77 -13.64 -5.14
CA PRO A 470 1.57 -12.82 -5.31
C PRO A 470 1.34 -11.78 -4.20
N ALA A 471 1.72 -12.10 -2.96
CA ALA A 471 1.60 -11.17 -1.85
C ALA A 471 2.61 -10.01 -1.94
N GLN A 472 3.84 -10.29 -2.37
CA GLN A 472 4.88 -9.28 -2.55
C GLN A 472 4.63 -8.42 -3.80
N ALA A 473 4.10 -9.01 -4.88
CA ALA A 473 3.85 -8.33 -6.15
C ALA A 473 2.99 -7.08 -5.99
N ARG A 474 1.93 -7.13 -5.18
CA ARG A 474 1.06 -5.96 -4.91
C ARG A 474 1.78 -4.79 -4.21
N GLY A 475 2.89 -5.06 -3.53
CA GLY A 475 3.73 -4.06 -2.88
C GLY A 475 5.02 -3.74 -3.63
N ASP A 476 5.23 -4.34 -4.81
CA ASP A 476 6.48 -4.23 -5.58
C ASP A 476 6.48 -2.97 -6.47
N PHE A 477 6.45 -1.82 -5.81
CA PHE A 477 6.57 -0.50 -6.44
C PHE A 477 8.04 -0.14 -6.66
N PRO A 478 8.35 0.70 -7.66
CA PRO A 478 9.67 1.31 -7.77
C PRO A 478 10.02 2.10 -6.48
N PRO A 479 11.30 2.14 -6.08
CA PRO A 479 11.71 2.82 -4.85
C PRO A 479 11.98 4.33 -5.08
N ASP A 480 11.01 5.04 -5.67
CA ASP A 480 11.08 6.48 -6.01
C ASP A 480 10.51 7.39 -4.89
N GLY A 481 9.88 6.80 -3.88
CA GLY A 481 9.42 7.49 -2.67
C GLY A 481 8.25 8.43 -2.92
N ALA A 482 8.49 9.75 -2.89
CA ALA A 482 7.45 10.77 -3.07
C ALA A 482 7.46 11.39 -4.48
N CYS A 483 8.24 10.81 -5.41
CA CYS A 483 8.48 11.37 -6.74
C CYS A 483 7.41 11.05 -7.76
N GLU A 484 6.73 9.90 -7.64
CA GLU A 484 5.41 9.70 -8.20
C GLU A 484 4.36 10.55 -7.44
N VAL A 485 4.04 11.71 -8.01
CA VAL A 485 3.18 12.72 -7.37
C VAL A 485 1.77 12.20 -7.18
N ALA A 486 1.28 12.23 -5.93
CA ALA A 486 -0.09 11.85 -5.59
C ALA A 486 -1.14 12.72 -6.32
N PRO A 487 -2.40 12.25 -6.50
CA PRO A 487 -3.38 12.97 -7.29
C PRO A 487 -3.64 14.42 -6.90
N ALA A 488 -3.69 14.73 -5.61
CA ALA A 488 -3.90 16.10 -5.15
C ALA A 488 -2.69 17.05 -5.35
N GLY A 489 -1.49 16.52 -5.64
CA GLY A 489 -0.28 17.33 -5.83
C GLY A 489 -0.25 18.03 -7.19
N THR A 490 0.21 19.28 -7.24
CA THR A 490 0.27 20.07 -8.47
C THR A 490 1.68 20.33 -8.97
N ARG A 491 2.71 19.87 -8.24
CA ARG A 491 4.14 20.05 -8.57
C ARG A 491 4.93 18.84 -8.11
N SER A 492 6.02 18.54 -8.83
CA SER A 492 7.00 17.53 -8.41
C SER A 492 8.05 18.13 -7.48
N PRO A 493 8.51 17.41 -6.43
CA PRO A 493 9.76 17.70 -5.72
C PRO A 493 10.98 17.63 -6.66
N ASP A 494 12.19 17.78 -6.13
CA ASP A 494 13.37 17.83 -7.00
C ASP A 494 13.61 16.55 -7.80
N CYS A 495 13.40 15.40 -7.14
CA CYS A 495 13.37 14.07 -7.74
C CYS A 495 14.58 13.77 -8.61
N LEU A 496 15.76 14.13 -8.09
CA LEU A 496 17.07 13.83 -8.66
C LEU A 496 17.67 12.61 -7.95
N PHE A 497 18.14 11.65 -8.75
CA PHE A 497 18.71 10.39 -8.30
C PHE A 497 20.01 10.08 -9.07
N GLY A 498 20.81 9.14 -8.56
CA GLY A 498 22.09 8.77 -9.17
C GLY A 498 23.16 9.84 -8.93
N ALA A 499 23.93 10.19 -9.96
CA ALA A 499 24.99 11.20 -9.86
C ALA A 499 24.40 12.62 -9.90
N VAL A 500 23.79 13.07 -8.81
CA VAL A 500 22.99 14.32 -8.75
C VAL A 500 23.76 15.59 -9.12
N ASP A 501 25.08 15.61 -8.93
CA ASP A 501 25.97 16.73 -9.29
C ASP A 501 26.48 16.65 -10.75
N SER A 502 26.09 15.62 -11.50
CA SER A 502 26.50 15.44 -12.88
C SER A 502 25.88 16.51 -13.78
N PRO A 503 26.67 17.12 -14.69
CA PRO A 503 26.11 18.00 -15.71
C PRO A 503 25.24 17.24 -16.73
N ASP A 504 25.38 15.90 -16.75
CA ASP A 504 24.66 15.02 -17.64
C ASP A 504 23.45 14.43 -16.94
N ARG A 505 22.26 14.80 -17.42
CA ARG A 505 20.97 14.45 -16.81
C ARG A 505 20.04 13.79 -17.81
N ILE A 506 19.39 12.71 -17.42
CA ILE A 506 18.25 12.11 -18.13
C ILE A 506 16.94 12.42 -17.39
N VAL A 507 15.85 12.55 -18.13
CA VAL A 507 14.52 12.85 -17.57
C VAL A 507 13.57 11.70 -17.85
N LEU A 508 12.91 11.19 -16.81
CA LEU A 508 11.75 10.29 -16.93
C LEU A 508 10.48 11.11 -16.68
N LEU A 509 9.61 11.22 -17.70
CA LEU A 509 8.45 12.11 -17.67
C LEU A 509 7.18 11.35 -18.06
N GLY A 510 6.14 11.40 -17.21
CA GLY A 510 4.85 10.79 -17.55
C GLY A 510 3.90 10.52 -16.38
N ASP A 511 3.06 9.49 -16.54
CA ASP A 511 2.20 8.95 -15.48
C ASP A 511 2.82 7.72 -14.81
N SER A 512 2.03 6.95 -14.05
CA SER A 512 2.47 5.72 -13.40
C SER A 512 3.06 4.66 -14.36
N HIS A 513 2.72 4.71 -15.66
CA HIS A 513 3.34 3.86 -16.69
C HIS A 513 4.71 4.36 -17.13
N ALA A 514 5.05 5.63 -16.88
CA ALA A 514 6.44 6.09 -16.86
C ALA A 514 7.13 5.72 -15.55
N GLY A 515 6.48 5.92 -14.41
CA GLY A 515 7.05 5.62 -13.08
C GLY A 515 7.52 4.17 -12.91
N GLN A 516 6.82 3.20 -13.51
CA GLN A 516 7.26 1.79 -13.48
C GLN A 516 8.65 1.56 -14.15
N TRP A 517 9.15 2.51 -14.94
CA TRP A 517 10.49 2.47 -15.54
C TRP A 517 11.57 3.17 -14.70
N PHE A 518 11.25 3.65 -13.50
CA PHE A 518 12.19 4.34 -12.62
C PHE A 518 13.47 3.51 -12.37
N SER A 519 13.35 2.27 -11.88
CA SER A 519 14.52 1.45 -11.54
C SER A 519 15.41 1.16 -12.76
N PRO A 520 14.87 0.77 -13.94
CA PRO A 520 15.67 0.67 -15.15
C PRO A 520 16.36 1.99 -15.54
N MET A 521 15.67 3.12 -15.51
CA MET A 521 16.27 4.41 -15.85
C MET A 521 17.38 4.81 -14.87
N LEU A 522 17.19 4.54 -13.57
CA LEU A 522 18.19 4.82 -12.55
C LEU A 522 19.44 3.96 -12.77
N ALA A 523 19.26 2.68 -13.10
CA ALA A 523 20.37 1.79 -13.44
C ALA A 523 21.16 2.30 -14.65
N LEU A 524 20.48 2.67 -15.75
CA LEU A 524 21.13 3.18 -16.96
C LEU A 524 21.83 4.52 -16.75
N ALA A 525 21.26 5.41 -15.92
CA ALA A 525 21.89 6.67 -15.53
C ALA A 525 23.15 6.42 -14.69
N SER A 526 23.05 5.55 -13.69
CA SER A 526 24.14 5.25 -12.75
C SER A 526 25.35 4.65 -13.45
N GLN A 527 25.14 3.71 -14.38
CA GLN A 527 26.19 3.12 -15.22
C GLN A 527 26.98 4.15 -16.05
N ARG A 528 26.39 5.33 -16.28
CA ARG A 528 26.96 6.41 -17.10
C ARG A 528 27.41 7.63 -16.28
N GLY A 529 27.28 7.57 -14.95
CA GLY A 529 27.56 8.71 -14.07
C GLY A 529 26.63 9.90 -14.34
N TRP A 530 25.40 9.65 -14.75
CA TRP A 530 24.38 10.67 -15.03
C TRP A 530 23.40 10.82 -13.87
N ALA A 531 22.80 12.00 -13.75
CA ALA A 531 21.64 12.22 -12.89
C ALA A 531 20.36 11.71 -13.59
N LEU A 532 19.47 11.06 -12.85
CA LEU A 532 18.09 10.81 -13.26
C LEU A 532 17.19 11.87 -12.61
N GLN A 533 16.42 12.61 -13.40
CA GLN A 533 15.30 13.40 -12.89
C GLN A 533 13.98 12.70 -13.22
N GLU A 534 13.18 12.45 -12.20
CA GLU A 534 11.84 11.92 -12.37
C GLU A 534 10.77 13.01 -12.23
N LEU A 535 9.88 13.07 -13.21
CA LEU A 535 8.70 13.92 -13.25
C LEU A 535 7.51 13.03 -13.59
N VAL A 536 6.97 12.34 -12.58
CA VAL A 536 5.86 11.39 -12.74
C VAL A 536 4.68 11.77 -11.86
N LYS A 537 3.45 11.54 -12.35
CA LYS A 537 2.22 11.78 -11.57
C LYS A 537 1.15 10.69 -11.77
N GLN A 538 0.59 10.23 -10.65
CA GLN A 538 -0.41 9.15 -10.63
C GLN A 538 -1.63 9.47 -11.51
N GLY A 539 -1.92 8.62 -12.50
CA GLY A 539 -3.09 8.71 -13.36
C GLY A 539 -3.21 10.01 -14.18
N CYS A 540 -2.11 10.73 -14.39
CA CYS A 540 -2.09 12.02 -15.08
C CYS A 540 -1.53 11.89 -16.50
N PRO A 541 -2.37 11.88 -17.56
CA PRO A 541 -1.87 11.76 -18.92
C PRO A 541 -0.83 12.84 -19.23
N LEU A 542 0.35 12.38 -19.67
CA LEU A 542 1.35 13.28 -20.26
C LEU A 542 0.83 14.02 -21.50
N PRO A 543 0.12 13.39 -22.47
CA PRO A 543 -0.49 14.14 -23.56
C PRO A 543 -1.46 15.20 -23.01
N GLU A 544 -1.58 16.34 -23.69
CA GLU A 544 -2.37 17.50 -23.25
C GLU A 544 -3.88 17.24 -23.35
N LEU A 545 -4.35 16.37 -22.44
CA LEU A 545 -5.70 15.85 -22.30
C LEU A 545 -6.16 16.10 -20.86
N THR A 546 -7.34 16.70 -20.71
CA THR A 546 -8.02 16.83 -19.41
C THR A 546 -8.91 15.62 -19.22
N VAL A 547 -8.74 14.91 -18.10
CA VAL A 547 -9.44 13.67 -17.77
C VAL A 547 -10.10 13.76 -16.41
N ASP A 548 -11.03 12.86 -16.11
CA ASP A 548 -11.50 12.65 -14.74
C ASP A 548 -10.53 11.73 -13.99
N SER A 549 -10.23 12.05 -12.73
CA SER A 549 -9.46 11.17 -11.84
C SER A 549 -10.41 10.20 -11.16
N PRO A 550 -10.27 8.87 -11.36
CA PRO A 550 -11.03 7.88 -10.60
C PRO A 550 -10.78 7.98 -9.08
N GLN A 551 -9.57 8.39 -8.68
CA GLN A 551 -9.17 8.49 -7.28
C GLN A 551 -9.78 9.72 -6.57
N LEU A 552 -9.98 10.81 -7.31
CA LEU A 552 -10.62 12.03 -6.78
C LEU A 552 -12.13 12.07 -7.09
N GLY A 553 -12.59 11.31 -8.08
CA GLY A 553 -13.96 11.26 -8.61
C GLY A 553 -14.40 12.52 -9.35
N ARG A 554 -13.47 13.25 -9.96
CA ARG A 554 -13.75 14.54 -10.62
C ARG A 554 -12.70 14.88 -11.68
N VAL A 555 -12.99 15.92 -12.46
CA VAL A 555 -12.03 16.53 -13.40
C VAL A 555 -10.70 16.78 -12.72
N TYR A 556 -9.63 16.26 -13.33
CA TYR A 556 -8.30 16.15 -12.77
C TYR A 556 -7.46 17.42 -13.05
N ARG A 557 -7.92 18.58 -12.57
CA ARG A 557 -7.26 19.88 -12.82
C ARG A 557 -5.82 19.94 -12.29
N GLU A 558 -5.53 19.21 -11.22
CA GLU A 558 -4.19 19.10 -10.66
C GLU A 558 -3.21 18.43 -11.63
N CYS A 559 -3.69 17.53 -12.50
CA CYS A 559 -2.88 16.98 -13.59
C CYS A 559 -2.50 18.06 -14.60
N ASP A 560 -3.46 18.88 -15.04
CA ASP A 560 -3.21 19.98 -15.98
C ASP A 560 -2.19 20.97 -15.43
N ALA A 561 -2.33 21.36 -14.15
CA ALA A 561 -1.39 22.25 -13.47
C ALA A 561 0.02 21.64 -13.36
N TRP A 562 0.11 20.37 -12.98
CA TRP A 562 1.38 19.65 -12.85
C TRP A 562 2.08 19.46 -14.19
N ARG A 563 1.35 19.15 -15.27
CA ARG A 563 1.90 19.02 -16.61
C ARG A 563 2.49 20.34 -17.09
N ALA A 564 1.78 21.45 -16.87
CA ALA A 564 2.26 22.78 -17.19
C ALA A 564 3.54 23.14 -16.40
N ASP A 565 3.55 22.89 -15.08
CA ASP A 565 4.68 23.13 -14.18
C ASP A 565 5.91 22.29 -14.59
N SER A 566 5.72 21.00 -14.87
CA SER A 566 6.80 20.08 -15.29
C SER A 566 7.42 20.50 -16.61
N LEU A 567 6.61 20.86 -17.61
CA LEU A 567 7.10 21.37 -18.89
C LEU A 567 7.79 22.72 -18.75
N GLN A 568 7.33 23.60 -17.86
CA GLN A 568 8.00 24.86 -17.55
C GLN A 568 9.36 24.62 -16.89
N ARG A 569 9.41 23.76 -15.88
CA ARG A 569 10.64 23.42 -15.16
C ARG A 569 11.72 22.86 -16.08
N LEU A 570 11.36 22.02 -17.06
CA LEU A 570 12.30 21.52 -18.06
C LEU A 570 12.87 22.61 -18.98
N ARG A 571 12.14 23.70 -19.23
CA ARG A 571 12.64 24.86 -20.01
C ARG A 571 13.59 25.74 -19.22
N GLU A 572 13.40 25.83 -17.91
CA GLU A 572 14.20 26.67 -17.01
C GLU A 572 15.51 25.99 -16.57
N GLN A 573 15.57 24.66 -16.65
CA GLN A 573 16.74 23.86 -16.28
C GLN A 573 17.74 23.67 -17.43
N PRO A 574 19.01 23.32 -17.13
CA PRO A 574 19.98 22.92 -18.13
C PRO A 574 19.45 21.78 -19.02
N LYS A 575 19.77 21.85 -20.32
CA LYS A 575 19.34 20.88 -21.32
C LYS A 575 19.72 19.44 -20.92
N PRO A 576 18.76 18.50 -20.82
CA PRO A 576 19.06 17.12 -20.53
C PRO A 576 19.70 16.40 -21.73
N ARG A 577 20.41 15.30 -21.46
CA ARG A 577 20.97 14.39 -22.46
C ARG A 577 19.89 13.60 -23.20
N LEU A 578 18.83 13.25 -22.50
CA LEU A 578 17.71 12.45 -23.01
C LEU A 578 16.44 12.75 -22.22
N ILE A 579 15.30 12.85 -22.91
CA ILE A 579 13.96 12.88 -22.31
C ILE A 579 13.26 11.56 -22.68
N VAL A 580 12.96 10.75 -21.66
CA VAL A 580 12.24 9.50 -21.75
C VAL A 580 10.79 9.77 -21.34
N ILE A 581 9.85 9.55 -22.26
CA ILE A 581 8.42 9.74 -22.04
C ILE A 581 7.68 8.41 -22.11
N ALA A 582 6.68 8.23 -21.25
CA ALA A 582 5.73 7.12 -21.28
C ALA A 582 4.40 7.55 -20.67
N SER A 583 3.30 6.97 -21.12
CA SER A 583 1.96 7.24 -20.58
C SER A 583 1.00 6.12 -20.96
N LEU A 584 0.01 5.86 -20.11
CA LEU A 584 -1.10 4.96 -20.40
C LEU A 584 -1.89 5.46 -21.62
N ASN A 585 -2.12 4.60 -22.61
CA ASN A 585 -2.83 4.95 -23.85
C ASN A 585 -4.36 4.86 -23.76
N ARG A 586 -4.92 4.72 -22.55
CA ARG A 586 -6.33 4.36 -22.32
C ARG A 586 -7.17 5.40 -21.58
N TYR A 587 -6.68 6.63 -21.49
CA TYR A 587 -7.44 7.72 -20.89
C TYR A 587 -8.65 8.17 -21.72
N THR A 588 -8.69 7.84 -23.01
CA THR A 588 -9.81 8.12 -23.91
C THR A 588 -9.91 7.04 -24.98
N GLU A 589 -11.12 6.74 -25.44
CA GLU A 589 -11.34 5.87 -26.60
C GLU A 589 -11.14 6.63 -27.93
N ASP A 590 -11.10 7.97 -27.89
CA ASP A 590 -10.85 8.82 -29.07
C ASP A 590 -9.35 8.91 -29.38
N THR A 591 -8.92 8.07 -30.33
CA THR A 591 -7.51 7.97 -30.72
C THR A 591 -6.98 9.19 -31.45
N GLU A 592 -7.83 9.97 -32.13
CA GLU A 592 -7.39 11.19 -32.83
C GLU A 592 -7.21 12.32 -31.83
N LEU A 593 -8.14 12.49 -30.88
CA LEU A 593 -8.00 13.43 -29.77
C LEU A 593 -6.70 13.17 -28.98
N LEU A 594 -6.40 11.89 -28.69
CA LEU A 594 -5.17 11.50 -28.01
C LEU A 594 -3.92 11.88 -28.82
N ALA A 595 -3.95 11.65 -30.13
CA ALA A 595 -2.83 11.99 -31.01
C ALA A 595 -2.59 13.51 -31.12
N GLU A 596 -3.66 14.31 -31.17
CA GLU A 596 -3.55 15.77 -31.12
C GLU A 596 -3.02 16.28 -29.77
N ALA A 597 -3.45 15.65 -28.67
CA ALA A 597 -2.96 15.96 -27.32
C ALA A 597 -1.46 15.68 -27.17
N TRP A 598 -0.98 14.59 -27.78
CA TRP A 598 0.45 14.31 -27.88
C TRP A 598 1.20 15.39 -28.66
N GLU A 599 0.68 15.84 -29.80
CA GLU A 599 1.32 16.88 -30.60
C GLU A 599 1.49 18.21 -29.85
N ARG A 600 0.47 18.61 -29.09
CA ARG A 600 0.53 19.79 -28.19
C ARG A 600 1.62 19.65 -27.12
N THR A 601 1.88 18.44 -26.65
CA THR A 601 2.89 18.14 -25.63
C THR A 601 4.30 18.04 -26.21
N LEU A 602 4.45 17.41 -27.37
CA LEU A 602 5.74 17.17 -28.02
C LEU A 602 6.33 18.44 -28.64
N THR A 603 5.48 19.36 -29.13
CA THR A 603 5.93 20.63 -29.72
C THR A 603 6.85 21.43 -28.79
N PRO A 604 6.46 21.75 -27.54
CA PRO A 604 7.35 22.45 -26.63
C PRO A 604 8.55 21.61 -26.16
N LEU A 605 8.43 20.28 -26.04
CA LEU A 605 9.54 19.41 -25.67
C LEU A 605 10.64 19.40 -26.75
N ARG A 606 10.27 19.34 -28.03
CA ARG A 606 11.22 19.40 -29.15
C ARG A 606 11.98 20.73 -29.19
N ALA A 607 11.35 21.82 -28.74
CA ALA A 607 12.00 23.13 -28.67
C ALA A 607 13.17 23.20 -27.66
N LEU A 608 13.25 22.25 -26.71
CA LEU A 608 14.41 22.10 -25.80
C LEU A 608 15.66 21.60 -26.54
N GLY A 609 15.50 21.01 -27.72
CA GLY A 609 16.58 20.46 -28.53
C GLY A 609 17.25 19.20 -27.95
N ALA A 610 16.70 18.61 -26.89
CA ALA A 610 17.13 17.31 -26.35
C ALA A 610 16.50 16.16 -27.16
N PRO A 611 17.21 15.03 -27.35
CA PRO A 611 16.60 13.81 -27.88
C PRO A 611 15.41 13.36 -27.03
N ILE A 612 14.32 12.93 -27.67
CA ILE A 612 13.11 12.44 -27.02
C ILE A 612 12.88 10.99 -27.43
N VAL A 613 12.61 10.12 -26.45
CA VAL A 613 12.21 8.74 -26.68
C VAL A 613 10.91 8.43 -25.98
N TYR A 614 9.97 7.88 -26.75
CA TYR A 614 8.74 7.29 -26.25
C TYR A 614 8.95 5.81 -25.96
N VAL A 615 8.78 5.42 -24.71
CA VAL A 615 8.65 4.01 -24.33
C VAL A 615 7.19 3.62 -24.52
N GLU A 616 6.93 2.71 -25.47
CA GLU A 616 5.58 2.25 -25.80
C GLU A 616 4.87 1.72 -24.56
N ASP A 617 3.56 1.97 -24.48
CA ASP A 617 2.74 1.52 -23.35
C ASP A 617 2.77 -0.01 -23.22
N THR A 618 2.87 -0.49 -21.98
CA THR A 618 2.95 -1.92 -21.67
C THR A 618 1.56 -2.57 -21.75
N PRO A 619 1.45 -3.89 -21.96
CA PRO A 619 0.15 -4.54 -22.02
C PRO A 619 -0.61 -4.35 -20.70
N VAL A 620 -1.90 -4.01 -20.78
CA VAL A 620 -2.77 -3.81 -19.60
C VAL A 620 -3.64 -5.05 -19.40
N PRO A 621 -3.41 -5.88 -18.37
CA PRO A 621 -4.18 -7.10 -18.15
C PRO A 621 -5.68 -6.88 -17.99
N GLY A 622 -6.09 -5.78 -17.35
CA GLY A 622 -7.48 -5.48 -17.03
C GLY A 622 -8.11 -6.43 -16.00
N GLN A 623 -7.28 -7.15 -15.24
CA GLN A 623 -7.65 -8.02 -14.12
C GLN A 623 -6.51 -8.04 -13.09
N ASP A 624 -6.83 -8.19 -11.80
CA ASP A 624 -5.84 -8.29 -10.72
C ASP A 624 -5.00 -9.58 -10.85
N ILE A 625 -3.82 -9.43 -11.45
CA ILE A 625 -2.92 -10.55 -11.77
C ILE A 625 -2.38 -11.25 -10.52
N PRO A 626 -1.88 -10.55 -9.48
CA PRO A 626 -1.47 -11.22 -8.24
C PRO A 626 -2.61 -12.00 -7.59
N ALA A 627 -3.84 -11.45 -7.55
CA ALA A 627 -4.97 -12.19 -7.04
C ALA A 627 -5.21 -13.48 -7.84
N CYS A 628 -5.23 -13.41 -9.17
CA CYS A 628 -5.39 -14.60 -10.01
C CYS A 628 -4.31 -15.66 -9.72
N VAL A 629 -3.03 -15.26 -9.75
CA VAL A 629 -1.90 -16.19 -9.57
C VAL A 629 -1.90 -16.80 -8.17
N SER A 630 -2.38 -16.08 -7.14
CA SER A 630 -2.58 -16.64 -5.80
C SER A 630 -3.59 -17.79 -5.77
N GLY A 631 -4.58 -17.79 -6.69
CA GLY A 631 -5.59 -18.83 -6.84
C GLY A 631 -5.09 -20.06 -7.62
N SER A 632 -4.13 -19.87 -8.52
CA SER A 632 -3.56 -20.91 -9.38
C SER A 632 -2.03 -21.01 -9.27
N PRO A 633 -1.45 -21.22 -8.06
CA PRO A 633 0.01 -21.16 -7.87
C PRO A 633 0.77 -22.27 -8.59
N ARG A 634 0.10 -23.39 -8.91
CA ARG A 634 0.68 -24.52 -9.66
C ARG A 634 0.51 -24.39 -11.18
N SER A 635 -0.39 -23.52 -11.62
CA SER A 635 -0.70 -23.28 -13.04
C SER A 635 -0.89 -21.79 -13.32
N PRO A 636 0.14 -20.93 -13.18
CA PRO A 636 -0.01 -19.49 -13.41
C PRO A 636 -0.44 -19.13 -14.84
N GLY A 637 -0.29 -20.06 -15.80
CA GLY A 637 -0.78 -19.91 -17.17
C GLY A 637 -2.31 -19.76 -17.27
N ASP A 638 -3.08 -20.22 -16.27
CA ASP A 638 -4.54 -19.99 -16.20
C ASP A 638 -4.90 -18.51 -16.02
N CYS A 639 -3.92 -17.69 -15.62
CA CYS A 639 -4.05 -16.24 -15.47
C CYS A 639 -3.64 -15.46 -16.72
N ALA A 640 -3.37 -16.14 -17.83
CA ALA A 640 -3.16 -15.48 -19.12
C ALA A 640 -4.40 -14.64 -19.50
N PHE A 641 -4.16 -13.50 -20.15
CA PHE A 641 -5.18 -12.50 -20.46
C PHE A 641 -5.22 -12.18 -21.95
N ASP A 642 -6.34 -11.63 -22.42
CA ASP A 642 -6.57 -11.38 -23.86
C ASP A 642 -5.55 -10.40 -24.45
N ARG A 643 -4.84 -10.83 -25.50
CA ARG A 643 -3.76 -10.05 -26.12
C ARG A 643 -4.27 -8.78 -26.78
N ALA A 644 -5.37 -8.87 -27.53
CA ALA A 644 -5.91 -7.75 -28.30
C ALA A 644 -6.38 -6.63 -27.37
N ARG A 645 -7.10 -6.99 -26.30
CA ARG A 645 -7.54 -6.08 -25.25
C ARG A 645 -6.37 -5.56 -24.42
N ALA A 646 -5.29 -6.31 -24.22
CA ALA A 646 -4.16 -5.86 -23.40
C ALA A 646 -3.20 -4.92 -24.11
N LEU A 647 -2.90 -5.14 -25.40
CA LEU A 647 -2.03 -4.23 -26.14
C LEU A 647 -2.77 -2.94 -26.50
N GLY A 648 -4.03 -3.03 -26.96
CA GLY A 648 -4.80 -1.86 -27.37
C GLY A 648 -4.14 -1.03 -28.50
N PRO A 649 -4.77 0.06 -28.96
CA PRO A 649 -4.17 0.97 -29.92
C PRO A 649 -3.14 1.89 -29.26
N ASP A 650 -1.98 2.08 -29.90
CA ASP A 650 -1.00 3.12 -29.56
C ASP A 650 -0.87 4.13 -30.72
N PRO A 651 -1.60 5.26 -30.70
CA PRO A 651 -1.57 6.25 -31.77
C PRO A 651 -0.22 6.96 -31.91
N LEU A 652 0.52 7.15 -30.81
CA LEU A 652 1.81 7.85 -30.84
C LEU A 652 2.88 6.97 -31.49
N ALA A 653 3.02 5.71 -31.06
CA ALA A 653 3.95 4.76 -31.66
C ALA A 653 3.71 4.61 -33.16
N ARG A 654 2.44 4.53 -33.59
CA ARG A 654 2.06 4.46 -35.00
C ARG A 654 2.50 5.69 -35.81
N ARG A 655 2.33 6.89 -35.25
CA ARG A 655 2.74 8.14 -35.90
C ARG A 655 4.26 8.34 -35.92
N ILE A 656 4.98 7.85 -34.90
CA ILE A 656 6.44 7.80 -34.92
C ILE A 656 6.92 6.85 -36.02
N GLY A 657 6.37 5.64 -36.08
CA GLY A 657 6.72 4.63 -37.09
C GLY A 657 6.43 5.05 -38.54
N SER A 658 5.42 5.89 -38.78
CA SER A 658 5.13 6.45 -40.10
C SER A 658 5.97 7.68 -40.47
N GLY A 659 6.81 8.18 -39.55
CA GLY A 659 7.60 9.40 -39.73
C GLY A 659 6.81 10.69 -39.53
N ALA A 660 5.56 10.62 -39.06
CA ALA A 660 4.71 11.78 -38.79
C ALA A 660 5.12 12.55 -37.51
N GLN A 661 6.03 12.01 -36.70
CA GLN A 661 6.56 12.63 -35.48
C GLN A 661 8.08 12.85 -35.56
N PRO A 662 8.53 13.93 -36.23
CA PRO A 662 9.96 14.19 -36.37
C PRO A 662 10.61 14.51 -35.02
N GLY A 663 11.83 14.02 -34.81
CA GLY A 663 12.62 14.28 -33.60
C GLY A 663 12.25 13.44 -32.37
N VAL A 664 11.31 12.49 -32.51
CA VAL A 664 10.92 11.55 -31.46
C VAL A 664 11.18 10.13 -31.96
N ARG A 665 11.78 9.28 -31.12
CA ARG A 665 11.97 7.84 -31.40
C ARG A 665 11.05 7.02 -30.50
N SER A 666 10.59 5.86 -30.94
CA SER A 666 9.84 4.92 -30.10
C SER A 666 10.66 3.66 -29.83
N VAL A 667 10.55 3.13 -28.63
CA VAL A 667 11.11 1.83 -28.23
C VAL A 667 10.04 1.04 -27.48
N GLY A 668 9.95 -0.27 -27.73
CA GLY A 668 8.90 -1.12 -27.15
C GLY A 668 9.44 -2.45 -26.65
N VAL A 669 8.96 -2.88 -25.48
CA VAL A 669 9.27 -4.19 -24.88
C VAL A 669 8.12 -5.19 -25.00
N ASN A 670 7.03 -4.82 -25.68
CA ASN A 670 5.79 -5.60 -25.73
C ASN A 670 5.97 -7.00 -26.34
N GLN A 671 6.95 -7.18 -27.23
CA GLN A 671 7.31 -8.49 -27.77
C GLN A 671 7.92 -9.45 -26.72
N VAL A 672 8.48 -8.90 -25.65
CA VAL A 672 9.05 -9.66 -24.53
C VAL A 672 7.98 -9.92 -23.46
N LEU A 673 7.16 -8.92 -23.17
CA LEU A 673 6.06 -9.04 -22.18
C LEU A 673 4.92 -9.92 -22.68
N CYS A 674 4.68 -9.95 -23.99
CA CYS A 674 3.66 -10.78 -24.63
C CYS A 674 4.24 -11.46 -25.87
N PRO A 675 5.05 -12.51 -25.70
CA PRO A 675 5.74 -13.17 -26.81
C PRO A 675 4.81 -14.01 -27.69
N GLY A 676 5.20 -14.14 -28.96
CA GLY A 676 4.47 -14.89 -29.98
C GLY A 676 3.22 -14.17 -30.51
N ASP A 677 2.45 -14.88 -31.32
CA ASP A 677 1.26 -14.36 -32.04
C ASP A 677 -0.05 -15.00 -31.56
N GLY A 678 -0.04 -15.63 -30.38
CA GLY A 678 -1.21 -16.27 -29.78
C GLY A 678 -2.28 -15.25 -29.33
N PRO A 679 -3.50 -15.71 -29.00
CA PRO A 679 -4.60 -14.83 -28.58
C PRO A 679 -4.46 -14.28 -27.15
N THR A 680 -3.48 -14.76 -26.39
CA THR A 680 -3.30 -14.38 -24.98
C THR A 680 -1.88 -13.93 -24.67
N CYS A 681 -1.75 -13.08 -23.65
CA CYS A 681 -0.50 -12.70 -23.02
C CYS A 681 -0.32 -13.43 -21.68
N PRO A 682 0.90 -13.84 -21.33
CA PRO A 682 1.18 -14.49 -20.06
C PRO A 682 1.12 -13.51 -18.88
N ALA A 683 0.65 -13.99 -17.73
CA ALA A 683 0.77 -13.28 -16.45
C ALA A 683 2.13 -13.47 -15.78
N VAL A 684 2.79 -14.60 -16.09
CA VAL A 684 4.08 -15.02 -15.55
C VAL A 684 4.94 -15.49 -16.71
N LEU A 685 6.17 -14.98 -16.82
CA LEU A 685 7.17 -15.41 -17.79
C LEU A 685 8.44 -15.81 -17.05
N ASP A 686 8.93 -17.02 -17.29
CA ASP A 686 10.16 -17.54 -16.68
C ASP A 686 10.24 -17.31 -15.16
N ARG A 687 9.14 -17.64 -14.46
CA ARG A 687 8.85 -17.40 -13.03
C ARG A 687 8.68 -15.95 -12.61
N ILE A 688 8.92 -14.97 -13.47
CA ILE A 688 8.70 -13.56 -13.15
C ILE A 688 7.21 -13.24 -13.22
N LEU A 689 6.60 -12.88 -12.09
CA LEU A 689 5.24 -12.36 -12.03
C LEU A 689 5.24 -10.93 -12.55
N LEU A 690 4.62 -10.71 -13.71
CA LEU A 690 4.85 -9.50 -14.51
C LEU A 690 4.15 -8.26 -13.96
N TYR A 691 2.95 -8.41 -13.38
CA TYR A 691 2.08 -7.29 -13.03
C TYR A 691 1.77 -7.25 -11.53
N ARG A 692 1.80 -6.05 -10.95
CA ARG A 692 1.49 -5.81 -9.52
C ARG A 692 0.01 -5.58 -9.25
N ASP A 693 -0.75 -5.26 -10.29
CA ASP A 693 -2.19 -5.02 -10.26
C ASP A 693 -2.80 -5.36 -11.64
N ASP A 694 -3.82 -4.63 -12.07
CA ASP A 694 -4.53 -4.80 -13.34
C ASP A 694 -3.96 -3.98 -14.51
N ALA A 695 -2.91 -3.17 -14.28
CA ALA A 695 -2.34 -2.28 -15.29
C ALA A 695 -0.81 -2.12 -15.26
N HIS A 696 -0.17 -2.24 -14.10
CA HIS A 696 1.24 -1.88 -13.91
C HIS A 696 2.14 -3.11 -13.77
N LEU A 697 3.37 -2.98 -14.27
CA LEU A 697 4.42 -3.96 -14.03
C LEU A 697 4.85 -4.00 -12.56
N THR A 698 5.30 -5.18 -12.12
CA THR A 698 6.11 -5.30 -10.90
C THR A 698 7.47 -4.62 -11.13
N ASN A 699 8.03 -4.01 -10.09
CA ASN A 699 9.38 -3.44 -10.17
C ASN A 699 10.42 -4.52 -10.54
N ALA A 700 10.24 -5.75 -10.06
CA ALA A 700 11.05 -6.90 -10.46
C ALA A 700 11.03 -7.15 -11.97
N ALA A 701 9.86 -7.14 -12.61
CA ALA A 701 9.76 -7.31 -14.06
C ALA A 701 10.42 -6.14 -14.82
N ALA A 702 10.25 -4.91 -14.34
CA ALA A 702 10.92 -3.74 -14.90
C ALA A 702 12.45 -3.85 -14.81
N VAL A 703 12.99 -4.24 -13.65
CA VAL A 703 14.44 -4.43 -13.43
C VAL A 703 15.02 -5.47 -14.38
N VAL A 704 14.35 -6.61 -14.57
CA VAL A 704 14.79 -7.64 -15.53
C VAL A 704 14.85 -7.05 -16.95
N LEU A 705 13.90 -6.19 -17.33
CA LEU A 705 13.88 -5.55 -18.65
C LEU A 705 14.98 -4.51 -18.89
N THR A 706 15.81 -4.16 -17.90
CA THR A 706 16.86 -3.12 -18.01
C THR A 706 17.79 -3.37 -19.20
N GLY A 707 18.32 -4.59 -19.36
CA GLY A 707 19.25 -4.92 -20.47
C GLY A 707 18.60 -4.81 -21.86
N ARG A 708 17.31 -5.18 -21.97
CA ARG A 708 16.54 -5.01 -23.22
C ARG A 708 16.35 -3.53 -23.54
N LEU A 709 15.99 -2.74 -22.54
CA LEU A 709 15.76 -1.31 -22.69
C LEU A 709 17.05 -0.56 -23.04
N GLU A 710 18.18 -0.91 -22.41
CA GLU A 710 19.50 -0.36 -22.75
C GLU A 710 19.84 -0.57 -24.22
N ARG A 711 19.68 -1.81 -24.70
CA ARG A 711 19.94 -2.15 -26.09
C ARG A 711 19.06 -1.34 -27.02
N LEU A 712 17.75 -1.31 -26.78
CA LEU A 712 16.80 -0.58 -27.63
C LEU A 712 17.15 0.91 -27.70
N LEU A 713 17.52 1.52 -26.57
CA LEU A 713 17.95 2.91 -26.52
C LEU A 713 19.30 3.15 -27.21
N THR A 714 20.23 2.20 -27.13
CA THR A 714 21.55 2.25 -27.80
C THR A 714 21.43 2.06 -29.31
N GLU A 715 20.63 1.09 -29.77
CA GLU A 715 20.33 0.87 -31.20
C GLU A 715 19.57 2.06 -31.80
N ALA A 716 18.69 2.66 -31.00
CA ALA A 716 18.06 3.92 -31.34
C ALA A 716 19.01 5.12 -31.18
N GLY A 717 20.32 4.94 -30.94
CA GLY A 717 21.31 6.02 -30.90
C GLY A 717 21.07 7.10 -29.84
N LEU A 718 20.33 6.77 -28.78
CA LEU A 718 19.95 7.69 -27.69
C LEU A 718 20.86 7.54 -26.47
N LEU A 719 21.50 6.38 -26.31
CA LEU A 719 22.53 6.14 -25.30
C LEU A 719 23.87 5.83 -25.96
N PRO A 720 25.00 6.32 -25.39
CA PRO A 720 26.31 5.82 -25.76
C PRO A 720 26.43 4.35 -25.33
N ALA A 721 27.13 3.55 -26.12
CA ALA A 721 27.51 2.19 -25.75
C ALA A 721 28.27 2.23 -24.41
N ALA A 722 27.95 1.31 -23.50
CA ALA A 722 28.69 1.16 -22.26
C ALA A 722 30.13 0.68 -22.60
N GLY A 723 31.10 1.61 -22.54
CA GLY A 723 32.51 1.36 -22.79
C GLY A 723 33.13 2.25 -23.86
N GLY A 724 33.78 3.34 -23.43
CA GLY A 724 34.52 4.21 -24.36
C GLY A 724 35.04 5.55 -23.83
N THR A 725 35.26 5.72 -22.53
CA THR A 725 36.10 6.81 -21.99
C THR A 725 37.02 6.29 -20.88
N ALA A 726 37.70 5.17 -21.14
CA ALA A 726 39.02 4.98 -20.57
C ALA A 726 40.00 5.67 -21.52
N ALA A 727 40.59 6.77 -21.07
CA ALA A 727 41.80 7.27 -21.69
C ALA A 727 42.83 6.13 -21.66
N SER A 728 43.06 5.46 -22.79
CA SER A 728 44.23 4.61 -23.02
C SER A 728 45.47 5.49 -23.12
N GLY A 729 45.84 6.12 -22.01
CA GLY A 729 47.22 6.50 -21.78
C GLY A 729 47.96 5.22 -21.45
N ALA A 730 48.60 4.60 -22.44
CA ALA A 730 49.56 3.53 -22.20
C ALA A 730 50.61 4.05 -21.22
N ARG A 731 50.52 3.66 -19.95
CA ARG A 731 51.55 3.94 -18.94
C ARG A 731 52.63 2.89 -19.11
N THR A 732 53.85 3.35 -19.29
CA THR A 732 55.04 2.51 -19.47
C THR A 732 55.34 1.78 -18.16
N PRO A 733 55.70 0.48 -18.18
CA PRO A 733 56.10 -0.26 -16.98
C PRO A 733 57.29 0.41 -16.29
N GLY A 734 57.32 0.36 -14.95
CA GLY A 734 58.50 0.71 -14.17
C GLY A 734 59.68 -0.23 -14.43
N PRO A 735 60.90 0.12 -14.00
CA PRO A 735 62.11 -0.69 -14.20
C PRO A 735 62.06 -2.09 -13.54
N ASP A 736 61.09 -2.35 -12.66
CA ASP A 736 60.81 -3.62 -11.98
C ASP A 736 59.72 -4.47 -12.68
N GLY A 737 59.19 -4.00 -13.82
CA GLY A 737 58.16 -4.68 -14.61
C GLY A 737 56.73 -4.48 -14.12
N TRP A 738 56.51 -3.63 -13.11
CA TRP A 738 55.18 -3.29 -12.59
C TRP A 738 54.67 -1.95 -13.14
N THR A 739 53.37 -1.86 -13.38
CA THR A 739 52.66 -0.65 -13.81
C THR A 739 51.70 -0.21 -12.70
N SER A 740 51.89 0.99 -12.15
CA SER A 740 50.99 1.54 -11.12
C SER A 740 49.65 1.98 -11.72
N LEU A 741 48.57 1.40 -11.21
CA LEU A 741 47.20 1.77 -11.51
C LEU A 741 46.75 2.94 -10.64
N MET A 742 47.07 2.90 -9.35
CA MET A 742 46.76 3.92 -8.34
C MET A 742 47.86 3.93 -7.29
N ARG A 743 48.25 5.12 -6.84
CA ARG A 743 49.02 5.34 -5.61
C ARG A 743 48.46 6.56 -4.89
N ASP A 744 48.26 6.45 -3.59
CA ASP A 744 47.91 7.57 -2.71
C ASP A 744 48.85 7.55 -1.50
N ASP A 745 49.65 8.60 -1.39
CA ASP A 745 50.62 8.81 -0.31
C ASP A 745 50.03 9.69 0.83
N PHE A 746 48.74 10.02 0.75
CA PHE A 746 48.00 10.77 1.79
C PHE A 746 48.64 12.12 2.19
N ASP A 747 49.29 12.78 1.23
CA ASP A 747 49.84 14.11 1.40
C ASP A 747 48.74 15.17 1.56
N GLY A 748 48.91 16.05 2.54
CA GLY A 748 48.01 17.18 2.76
C GLY A 748 48.16 17.81 4.14
N PRO A 749 47.46 18.92 4.41
CA PRO A 749 47.52 19.58 5.72
C PRO A 749 46.89 18.73 6.82
N ALA A 750 47.45 18.80 8.04
CA ALA A 750 46.93 18.08 9.19
C ALA A 750 45.45 18.42 9.46
N GLY A 751 44.63 17.40 9.69
CA GLY A 751 43.19 17.53 9.95
C GLY A 751 42.33 17.66 8.70
N ALA A 752 42.90 17.65 7.48
CA ALA A 752 42.11 17.60 6.25
C ALA A 752 41.60 16.18 5.96
N PRO A 753 40.48 16.03 5.22
CA PRO A 753 40.04 14.72 4.76
C PRO A 753 40.94 14.18 3.63
N PRO A 754 40.93 12.86 3.36
CA PRO A 754 41.60 12.30 2.18
C PRO A 754 40.98 12.79 0.87
N SER A 755 41.67 12.61 -0.25
CA SER A 755 41.23 13.10 -1.55
C SER A 755 39.89 12.51 -1.97
N ALA A 756 38.85 13.36 -2.09
CA ALA A 756 37.53 12.95 -2.58
C ALA A 756 37.55 12.43 -4.04
N ALA A 757 38.61 12.72 -4.79
CA ALA A 757 38.80 12.17 -6.13
C ALA A 757 39.18 10.68 -6.09
N ALA A 758 39.87 10.25 -5.02
CA ALA A 758 40.33 8.87 -4.84
C ALA A 758 39.42 8.06 -3.91
N TRP A 759 38.76 8.69 -2.93
CA TRP A 759 38.04 8.02 -1.85
C TRP A 759 36.57 8.46 -1.72
N ILE A 760 35.74 7.53 -1.27
CA ILE A 760 34.34 7.68 -0.85
C ILE A 760 34.29 7.37 0.64
N HIS A 761 33.47 8.10 1.39
CA HIS A 761 33.19 7.81 2.80
C HIS A 761 31.94 6.95 2.90
N ASP A 762 32.07 5.83 3.60
CA ASP A 762 30.95 5.01 4.03
C ASP A 762 30.42 5.58 5.35
N VAL A 763 29.15 5.98 5.38
CA VAL A 763 28.55 6.69 6.51
C VAL A 763 27.37 5.92 7.08
N GLY A 764 27.26 5.88 8.40
CA GLY A 764 26.20 5.19 9.12
C GLY A 764 26.63 3.84 9.67
N THR A 765 25.68 2.92 9.78
CA THR A 765 25.89 1.57 10.34
C THR A 765 25.71 0.47 9.29
N CYS A 766 25.60 0.84 8.01
CA CYS A 766 25.41 -0.04 6.86
C CYS A 766 25.50 0.78 5.57
N TYR A 767 25.70 0.13 4.44
CA TYR A 767 25.60 0.74 3.11
C TYR A 767 24.21 1.34 2.83
N PRO A 768 24.06 2.26 1.85
CA PRO A 768 22.77 2.77 1.41
C PRO A 768 21.76 1.65 1.07
N GLY A 769 20.53 1.77 1.56
CA GLY A 769 19.53 0.70 1.48
C GLY A 769 19.62 -0.34 2.60
N CYS A 770 20.69 -0.31 3.39
CA CYS A 770 20.95 -1.13 4.57
C CYS A 770 20.72 -2.65 4.39
N PRO A 771 21.31 -3.29 3.35
CA PRO A 771 21.13 -4.73 3.11
C PRO A 771 21.75 -5.58 4.23
N ALA A 772 22.80 -5.07 4.87
CA ALA A 772 23.48 -5.69 6.01
C ALA A 772 23.59 -4.68 7.16
N PRO A 773 22.62 -4.66 8.10
CA PRO A 773 22.68 -3.82 9.29
C PRO A 773 23.92 -4.10 10.13
N GLN A 774 24.45 -3.07 10.79
CA GLN A 774 25.71 -3.15 11.55
C GLN A 774 26.84 -3.76 10.70
N TRP A 775 26.91 -3.29 9.45
CA TRP A 775 27.84 -3.73 8.40
C TRP A 775 27.88 -5.25 8.15
N GLY A 776 26.88 -6.00 8.63
CA GLY A 776 26.81 -7.46 8.51
C GLY A 776 27.62 -8.23 9.56
N THR A 777 28.28 -7.52 10.48
CA THR A 777 29.28 -8.07 11.41
C THR A 777 28.92 -7.84 12.87
N GLY A 778 27.83 -7.10 13.16
CA GLY A 778 27.40 -6.80 14.52
C GLY A 778 28.21 -5.70 15.21
N GLU A 779 29.03 -4.96 14.47
CA GLU A 779 29.81 -3.83 14.98
C GLU A 779 28.92 -2.67 15.51
N ILE A 780 29.45 -1.84 16.40
CA ILE A 780 28.65 -0.92 17.25
C ILE A 780 28.91 0.57 17.00
N GLU A 781 29.90 0.90 16.19
CA GLU A 781 30.18 2.26 15.76
C GLU A 781 29.21 2.75 14.68
N THR A 782 29.11 4.07 14.59
CA THR A 782 28.59 4.73 13.40
C THR A 782 29.78 5.28 12.60
N MET A 783 29.95 4.82 11.35
CA MET A 783 30.96 5.36 10.45
C MET A 783 30.60 6.79 10.04
N THR A 784 31.58 7.68 9.94
CA THR A 784 31.36 9.09 9.59
C THR A 784 32.36 9.60 8.55
N ASP A 785 32.01 10.71 7.92
CA ASP A 785 32.88 11.54 7.08
C ASP A 785 33.57 12.68 7.87
N SER A 786 33.45 12.67 9.20
CA SER A 786 34.08 13.68 10.05
C SER A 786 35.60 13.50 10.10
N THR A 787 36.33 14.63 10.11
CA THR A 787 37.78 14.63 10.33
C THR A 787 38.17 14.25 11.76
N ASP A 788 37.21 14.17 12.68
CA ASP A 788 37.41 13.51 13.98
C ASP A 788 37.75 12.02 13.82
N ASN A 789 37.23 11.39 12.75
CA ASN A 789 37.39 9.97 12.47
C ASN A 789 38.29 9.65 11.28
N VAL A 790 38.32 10.49 10.24
CA VAL A 790 39.14 10.25 9.04
C VAL A 790 39.86 11.52 8.63
N ARG A 791 41.18 11.58 8.81
CA ARG A 791 41.96 12.80 8.54
C ARG A 791 43.40 12.51 8.16
N LEU A 792 44.06 13.47 7.54
CA LEU A 792 45.50 13.47 7.28
C LEU A 792 46.26 13.96 8.52
N ASP A 793 47.42 13.39 8.82
CA ASP A 793 48.26 13.76 9.97
C ASP A 793 49.20 14.96 9.70
N GLY A 794 49.22 15.46 8.45
CA GLY A 794 50.09 16.55 8.01
C GLY A 794 51.54 16.15 7.74
N ARG A 795 51.85 14.85 7.82
CA ARG A 795 53.20 14.27 7.68
C ARG A 795 53.24 13.11 6.68
N GLY A 796 52.21 12.99 5.83
CA GLY A 796 52.12 11.96 4.79
C GLY A 796 51.48 10.66 5.28
N ALA A 797 50.51 10.73 6.20
CA ALA A 797 49.69 9.57 6.54
C ALA A 797 48.22 9.94 6.78
N LEU A 798 47.35 9.00 6.43
CA LEU A 798 45.94 8.97 6.84
C LEU A 798 45.82 8.40 8.26
N GLU A 799 44.96 9.01 9.08
CA GLU A 799 44.51 8.50 10.38
C GLU A 799 43.03 8.12 10.32
N ILE A 800 42.71 6.87 10.64
CA ILE A 800 41.35 6.39 10.91
C ILE A 800 41.21 6.17 12.42
N VAL A 801 40.36 6.97 13.06
CA VAL A 801 40.33 7.11 14.52
C VAL A 801 38.95 6.77 15.08
N PRO A 802 38.81 5.63 15.79
CA PRO A 802 37.64 5.37 16.60
C PRO A 802 37.54 6.37 17.75
N THR A 803 36.37 6.97 17.90
CA THR A 803 36.07 7.97 18.93
C THR A 803 34.86 7.55 19.73
N ARG A 804 34.73 8.05 20.97
CA ARG A 804 33.58 7.78 21.82
C ARG A 804 33.07 9.06 22.47
N LYS A 805 31.82 9.43 22.17
CA LYS A 805 31.14 10.58 22.76
C LYS A 805 29.81 10.15 23.36
N GLU A 806 29.56 10.52 24.61
CA GLU A 806 28.31 10.17 25.32
C GLU A 806 27.98 8.67 25.30
N GLY A 807 29.02 7.82 25.35
CA GLY A 807 28.88 6.36 25.31
C GLY A 807 28.59 5.75 23.94
N ARG A 808 28.52 6.55 22.87
CA ARG A 808 28.38 6.08 21.49
C ARG A 808 29.72 6.11 20.76
N TRP A 809 29.98 5.07 19.97
CA TRP A 809 31.18 4.94 19.16
C TRP A 809 30.96 5.52 17.76
N SER A 810 31.99 6.19 17.25
CA SER A 810 32.08 6.62 15.85
C SER A 810 33.45 6.28 15.31
N SER A 811 33.54 5.92 14.03
CA SER A 811 34.81 5.59 13.38
C SER A 811 34.78 6.00 11.91
N GLY A 812 35.81 5.62 11.16
CA GLY A 812 35.93 5.88 9.74
C GLY A 812 35.99 4.60 8.92
N ARG A 813 35.31 4.63 7.77
CA ARG A 813 35.38 3.63 6.71
C ARG A 813 35.42 4.38 5.38
N ILE A 814 36.48 4.16 4.61
CA ILE A 814 36.63 4.74 3.29
C ILE A 814 36.89 3.67 2.25
N GLU A 815 36.38 3.89 1.05
CA GLU A 815 36.56 2.99 -0.08
C GLU A 815 37.02 3.74 -1.33
N THR A 816 37.79 3.08 -2.21
CA THR A 816 38.31 3.75 -3.40
C THR A 816 37.20 4.07 -4.38
N ARG A 817 37.13 5.28 -4.92
CA ARG A 817 36.13 5.65 -5.95
C ARG A 817 36.22 4.73 -7.19
N ARG A 818 37.42 4.29 -7.52
CA ARG A 818 37.67 3.26 -8.53
C ARG A 818 37.32 1.87 -8.01
N SER A 819 36.73 1.06 -8.89
CA SER A 819 36.44 -0.37 -8.66
C SER A 819 36.95 -1.24 -9.81
N ASP A 820 37.80 -0.72 -10.68
CA ASP A 820 38.30 -1.39 -11.87
C ASP A 820 39.66 -2.09 -11.65
N PHE A 821 40.09 -2.29 -10.40
CA PHE A 821 41.37 -2.93 -10.12
C PHE A 821 41.29 -4.43 -10.37
N ALA A 822 41.75 -4.86 -11.53
CA ALA A 822 41.79 -6.26 -11.93
C ALA A 822 43.17 -6.65 -12.46
N PRO A 823 43.60 -7.91 -12.28
CA PRO A 823 44.76 -8.42 -13.00
C PRO A 823 44.50 -8.40 -14.51
N PRO A 824 45.50 -8.02 -15.34
CA PRO A 824 45.36 -8.18 -16.78
C PRO A 824 45.25 -9.68 -17.14
N PRO A 825 44.66 -10.05 -18.29
CA PRO A 825 44.49 -11.45 -18.67
C PRO A 825 45.82 -12.23 -18.61
N GLY A 826 45.89 -13.23 -17.74
CA GLY A 826 47.10 -14.05 -17.55
C GLY A 826 48.27 -13.34 -16.86
N GLY A 827 48.05 -12.17 -16.26
CA GLY A 827 49.03 -11.41 -15.48
C GLY A 827 48.67 -11.33 -13.99
N ILE A 828 49.27 -10.37 -13.30
CA ILE A 828 49.24 -10.29 -11.83
C ILE A 828 48.79 -8.90 -11.39
N LEU A 829 47.90 -8.85 -10.40
CA LEU A 829 47.52 -7.64 -9.66
C LEU A 829 48.19 -7.70 -8.28
N ARG A 830 48.78 -6.60 -7.81
CA ARG A 830 49.27 -6.42 -6.45
C ARG A 830 48.58 -5.21 -5.83
N ILE A 831 47.97 -5.44 -4.68
CA ILE A 831 47.34 -4.42 -3.83
C ILE A 831 48.12 -4.37 -2.53
N GLU A 832 48.64 -3.21 -2.16
CA GLU A 832 49.57 -3.03 -1.04
C GLU A 832 49.25 -1.76 -0.26
N ALA A 833 49.42 -1.81 1.07
CA ALA A 833 49.39 -0.64 1.93
C ALA A 833 50.46 -0.72 3.01
N SER A 834 51.00 0.45 3.37
CA SER A 834 51.93 0.63 4.49
C SER A 834 51.15 1.14 5.70
N ILE A 835 50.92 0.29 6.70
CA ILE A 835 49.98 0.53 7.80
C ILE A 835 50.67 0.35 9.16
N ALA A 836 50.38 1.25 10.11
CA ALA A 836 50.60 1.03 11.53
C ALA A 836 49.23 0.84 12.22
N LEU A 837 49.07 -0.27 12.91
CA LEU A 837 47.84 -0.63 13.63
C LEU A 837 47.60 0.31 14.84
N PRO A 838 46.35 0.42 15.34
CA PRO A 838 46.06 1.18 16.57
C PRO A 838 46.95 0.78 17.74
N ASP A 839 47.68 1.74 18.34
CA ASP A 839 48.59 1.52 19.47
C ASP A 839 47.85 1.40 20.80
N VAL A 840 47.08 0.32 20.93
CA VAL A 840 46.31 -0.03 22.11
C VAL A 840 46.35 -1.55 22.32
N THR A 841 46.40 -1.99 23.58
CA THR A 841 46.52 -3.41 23.94
C THR A 841 45.68 -3.77 25.17
N GLY A 842 45.50 -5.08 25.39
CA GLY A 842 44.79 -5.61 26.55
C GLY A 842 43.32 -5.18 26.58
N GLU A 843 42.74 -5.01 27.77
CA GLU A 843 41.33 -4.63 27.93
C GLU A 843 40.99 -3.28 27.28
N LYS A 844 41.98 -2.39 27.14
CA LYS A 844 41.81 -1.09 26.48
C LYS A 844 41.56 -1.22 24.98
N ALA A 845 42.02 -2.30 24.37
CA ALA A 845 41.87 -2.60 22.95
C ALA A 845 40.67 -3.50 22.64
N ALA A 846 39.93 -3.96 23.66
CA ALA A 846 38.83 -4.89 23.46
C ALA A 846 37.81 -4.33 22.45
N GLY A 847 37.53 -5.11 21.40
CA GLY A 847 36.65 -4.72 20.30
C GLY A 847 37.29 -3.93 19.16
N TYR A 848 38.54 -3.47 19.24
CA TYR A 848 39.19 -2.83 18.10
C TYR A 848 39.36 -3.81 16.94
N TRP A 849 38.95 -3.42 15.73
CA TRP A 849 39.06 -4.22 14.50
C TRP A 849 39.52 -3.36 13.30
N PRO A 850 40.82 -3.02 13.21
CA PRO A 850 41.39 -2.43 12.00
C PRO A 850 41.41 -3.42 10.82
N ALA A 851 41.04 -2.95 9.63
CA ALA A 851 41.04 -3.74 8.42
C ALA A 851 41.51 -2.95 7.17
N PHE A 852 42.24 -3.63 6.31
CA PHE A 852 42.57 -3.25 4.94
C PHE A 852 42.22 -4.41 4.02
N TRP A 853 41.26 -4.19 3.13
CA TRP A 853 40.61 -5.28 2.41
C TRP A 853 40.03 -4.80 1.09
N THR A 854 39.49 -5.74 0.32
CA THR A 854 38.92 -5.47 -1.00
C THR A 854 37.61 -6.20 -1.18
N LEU A 855 36.74 -5.61 -2.01
CA LEU A 855 35.50 -6.22 -2.45
C LEU A 855 35.40 -6.20 -3.97
N GLY A 856 34.73 -7.21 -4.52
CA GLY A 856 34.35 -7.22 -5.93
C GLY A 856 33.52 -6.01 -6.31
N ALA A 857 33.89 -5.35 -7.42
CA ALA A 857 33.14 -4.26 -8.01
C ALA A 857 31.63 -4.52 -8.14
N PRO A 858 31.17 -5.74 -8.48
CA PRO A 858 29.73 -6.02 -8.55
C PRO A 858 28.99 -5.81 -7.22
N LEU A 859 29.68 -5.79 -6.06
CA LEU A 859 29.04 -5.45 -4.80
C LEU A 859 28.46 -4.02 -4.82
N ARG A 860 29.09 -3.06 -5.51
CA ARG A 860 28.55 -1.68 -5.60
C ARG A 860 27.23 -1.61 -6.37
N ASP A 861 26.85 -2.68 -7.08
CA ASP A 861 25.56 -2.82 -7.74
C ASP A 861 24.47 -3.21 -6.73
N GLY A 862 24.33 -2.42 -5.66
CA GLY A 862 23.28 -2.56 -4.65
C GLY A 862 23.73 -3.10 -3.28
N TYR A 863 25.03 -3.24 -3.05
CA TYR A 863 25.64 -3.65 -1.78
C TYR A 863 25.27 -5.06 -1.30
N THR A 864 25.06 -5.98 -2.24
CA THR A 864 24.80 -7.41 -1.99
C THR A 864 25.55 -8.30 -2.98
N GLY A 865 25.57 -9.60 -2.71
CA GLY A 865 26.32 -10.58 -3.51
C GLY A 865 27.57 -11.11 -2.81
N TRP A 866 27.88 -10.61 -1.61
CA TRP A 866 28.84 -11.25 -0.72
C TRP A 866 28.35 -12.65 -0.31
N PRO A 867 29.23 -13.67 -0.24
CA PRO A 867 30.67 -13.64 -0.51
C PRO A 867 30.99 -13.93 -1.99
N GLY A 868 29.99 -14.23 -2.83
CA GLY A 868 30.17 -14.68 -4.21
C GLY A 868 30.91 -13.71 -5.13
N VAL A 869 30.81 -12.40 -4.87
CA VAL A 869 31.55 -11.34 -5.60
C VAL A 869 33.03 -11.28 -5.26
N GLY A 870 33.50 -12.08 -4.29
CA GLY A 870 34.87 -12.07 -3.83
C GLY A 870 35.17 -10.95 -2.85
N GLU A 871 35.82 -11.34 -1.75
CA GLU A 871 36.43 -10.43 -0.80
C GLU A 871 37.82 -10.94 -0.42
N LEU A 872 38.80 -10.05 -0.45
CA LEU A 872 40.18 -10.34 -0.07
C LEU A 872 40.58 -9.42 1.06
N ASP A 873 40.67 -9.98 2.27
CA ASP A 873 41.14 -9.28 3.45
C ASP A 873 42.66 -9.29 3.42
N VAL A 874 43.23 -8.17 3.02
CA VAL A 874 44.69 -8.03 2.91
C VAL A 874 45.33 -8.05 4.28
N MET A 875 44.70 -7.37 5.25
CA MET A 875 45.08 -7.34 6.65
C MET A 875 43.86 -7.09 7.51
N GLU A 876 43.67 -7.97 8.49
CA GLU A 876 42.79 -7.72 9.63
C GLU A 876 43.55 -7.99 10.94
N SER A 877 43.19 -7.25 11.98
CA SER A 877 43.63 -7.51 13.35
C SER A 877 42.49 -7.21 14.31
N VAL A 878 42.47 -7.88 15.47
CA VAL A 878 41.44 -7.67 16.49
C VAL A 878 42.03 -7.57 17.89
N ASN A 879 41.32 -6.88 18.78
CA ASN A 879 41.60 -6.83 20.22
C ASN A 879 43.02 -6.35 20.59
N GLY A 880 43.68 -5.59 19.70
CA GLY A 880 45.03 -5.07 19.92
C GLY A 880 46.09 -6.14 20.08
N ARG A 881 45.97 -7.27 19.37
CA ARG A 881 46.96 -8.36 19.40
C ARG A 881 48.16 -8.05 18.51
N ASP A 882 49.30 -8.68 18.79
CA ASP A 882 50.48 -8.69 17.90
C ASP A 882 50.34 -9.73 16.79
N THR A 883 49.14 -9.84 16.23
CA THR A 883 48.83 -10.77 15.15
C THR A 883 47.92 -10.12 14.11
N VAL A 884 48.13 -10.51 12.86
CA VAL A 884 47.27 -10.18 11.72
C VAL A 884 46.84 -11.46 11.02
N PHE A 885 45.80 -11.39 10.21
CA PHE A 885 45.43 -12.48 9.32
C PHE A 885 44.99 -11.93 7.97
N GLY A 886 45.07 -12.78 6.96
CA GLY A 886 44.52 -12.51 5.64
C GLY A 886 43.56 -13.63 5.25
N THR A 887 42.46 -13.25 4.62
CA THR A 887 41.34 -14.15 4.36
C THR A 887 40.82 -13.91 2.94
N MET A 888 40.30 -14.98 2.33
CA MET A 888 39.55 -14.91 1.09
C MET A 888 38.15 -15.44 1.34
N HIS A 889 37.16 -14.62 1.02
CA HIS A 889 35.75 -14.97 1.04
C HIS A 889 35.24 -15.14 -0.39
N CYS A 890 34.49 -16.21 -0.64
CA CYS A 890 34.00 -16.57 -1.97
C CYS A 890 32.86 -17.59 -1.95
N GLY A 891 32.13 -17.68 -3.07
CA GLY A 891 31.08 -18.69 -3.25
C GLY A 891 29.76 -18.33 -2.57
N VAL A 892 29.40 -19.03 -1.50
CA VAL A 892 28.04 -18.97 -0.89
C VAL A 892 28.10 -18.63 0.60
N LEU A 893 27.06 -17.97 1.13
CA LEU A 893 27.00 -17.41 2.48
C LEU A 893 27.31 -18.37 3.65
N GLU A 894 27.03 -19.66 3.51
CA GLU A 894 27.32 -20.66 4.54
C GLU A 894 28.06 -21.86 3.93
N GLY A 895 29.25 -22.15 4.46
CA GLY A 895 30.10 -23.24 3.99
C GLY A 895 30.67 -22.98 2.59
N GLY A 896 30.29 -23.81 1.62
CA GLY A 896 30.83 -23.72 0.26
C GLY A 896 32.34 -24.03 0.17
N PRO A 897 32.95 -23.76 -1.00
CA PRO A 897 34.38 -23.99 -1.19
C PRO A 897 35.26 -23.12 -0.27
N CYS A 898 34.74 -21.98 0.18
CA CYS A 898 35.50 -21.00 0.96
C CYS A 898 35.22 -21.05 2.46
N ARG A 899 34.33 -21.96 2.92
CA ARG A 899 34.03 -22.24 4.34
C ARG A 899 33.46 -21.06 5.10
N GLU A 900 32.48 -20.41 4.50
CA GLU A 900 31.83 -19.23 5.02
C GLU A 900 31.03 -19.50 6.31
N PRO A 901 30.92 -18.51 7.21
CA PRO A 901 31.44 -17.14 7.11
C PRO A 901 32.91 -16.99 7.53
N GLY A 902 33.64 -18.09 7.77
CA GLY A 902 35.02 -18.03 8.26
C GLY A 902 36.09 -17.77 7.18
N GLY A 903 35.72 -17.90 5.91
CA GLY A 903 36.62 -17.74 4.77
C GLY A 903 37.80 -18.73 4.74
N LEU A 904 38.62 -18.61 3.69
CA LEU A 904 39.89 -19.31 3.58
C LEU A 904 40.98 -18.48 4.27
N THR A 905 40.97 -18.48 5.60
CA THR A 905 41.87 -17.65 6.43
C THR A 905 43.25 -18.27 6.64
N SER A 906 44.26 -17.41 6.79
CA SER A 906 45.60 -17.79 7.27
C SER A 906 45.63 -18.20 8.75
N GLY A 907 44.58 -17.85 9.50
CA GLY A 907 44.63 -17.76 10.96
C GLY A 907 45.64 -16.70 11.44
N PRO A 908 45.78 -16.49 12.76
CA PRO A 908 46.63 -15.45 13.31
C PRO A 908 48.12 -15.65 12.96
N GLN A 909 48.72 -14.65 12.35
CA GLN A 909 50.14 -14.59 11.99
C GLN A 909 50.86 -13.56 12.85
N PRO A 910 52.06 -13.86 13.39
CA PRO A 910 52.81 -12.92 14.21
C PRO A 910 53.14 -11.61 13.48
N CYS A 911 52.85 -10.49 14.13
CA CYS A 911 53.07 -9.12 13.63
C CYS A 911 53.68 -8.26 14.76
N VAL A 912 54.89 -8.60 15.18
CA VAL A 912 55.59 -7.91 16.28
C VAL A 912 55.98 -6.51 15.83
N GLY A 913 55.52 -5.49 16.55
CA GLY A 913 55.85 -4.08 16.25
C GLY A 913 54.85 -3.39 15.32
N CYS A 914 53.85 -4.09 14.81
CA CYS A 914 52.88 -3.57 13.84
C CYS A 914 51.97 -2.46 14.35
N ARG A 915 51.90 -2.25 15.68
CA ARG A 915 51.24 -1.09 16.30
C ARG A 915 52.14 0.15 16.39
N THR A 916 53.46 -0.06 16.44
CA THR A 916 54.45 0.98 16.75
C THR A 916 55.24 1.47 15.54
N ALA A 917 55.16 0.77 14.42
CA ALA A 917 55.82 1.10 13.16
C ALA A 917 54.90 0.78 11.97
N PHE A 918 55.18 1.38 10.81
CA PHE A 918 54.52 1.02 9.56
C PHE A 918 55.08 -0.30 9.02
N HIS A 919 54.19 -1.18 8.59
CA HIS A 919 54.50 -2.44 7.94
C HIS A 919 53.76 -2.56 6.61
N SER A 920 54.35 -3.29 5.67
CA SER A 920 53.77 -3.47 4.34
C SER A 920 52.87 -4.71 4.32
N TYR A 921 51.58 -4.50 4.08
CA TYR A 921 50.59 -5.56 3.89
C TYR A 921 50.20 -5.61 2.42
N ALA A 922 50.32 -6.78 1.79
CA ALA A 922 50.00 -6.90 0.37
C ALA A 922 49.29 -8.22 0.04
N VAL A 923 48.38 -8.13 -0.92
CA VAL A 923 47.77 -9.27 -1.60
C VAL A 923 48.14 -9.24 -3.08
N GLU A 924 48.48 -10.40 -3.64
CA GLU A 924 48.69 -10.59 -5.08
C GLU A 924 47.66 -11.57 -5.63
N VAL A 925 46.97 -11.18 -6.71
CA VAL A 925 46.10 -12.04 -7.50
C VAL A 925 46.84 -12.41 -8.78
N ASP A 926 47.24 -13.67 -8.90
CA ASP A 926 47.96 -14.22 -10.04
C ASP A 926 46.98 -15.05 -10.89
N LEU A 927 46.68 -14.59 -12.11
CA LEU A 927 45.83 -15.31 -13.06
C LEU A 927 46.64 -16.02 -14.14
N THR A 928 47.93 -16.26 -13.91
CA THR A 928 48.77 -16.98 -14.87
C THR A 928 48.22 -18.41 -15.06
N PRO A 929 47.87 -18.82 -16.31
CA PRO A 929 47.27 -20.12 -16.54
C PRO A 929 48.11 -21.29 -16.02
N GLY A 930 47.53 -22.15 -15.18
CA GLY A 930 48.21 -23.28 -14.55
C GLY A 930 49.00 -22.94 -13.28
N ALA A 931 48.97 -21.68 -12.84
CA ALA A 931 49.59 -21.18 -11.62
C ALA A 931 48.67 -20.19 -10.87
N GLU A 932 47.35 -20.26 -11.10
CA GLU A 932 46.39 -19.32 -10.54
C GLU A 932 46.33 -19.40 -9.01
N GLU A 933 46.69 -18.31 -8.34
CA GLU A 933 46.70 -18.21 -6.88
C GLU A 933 46.49 -16.77 -6.38
N VAL A 934 46.01 -16.66 -5.15
CA VAL A 934 46.04 -15.43 -4.35
C VAL A 934 47.05 -15.59 -3.22
N ARG A 935 47.93 -14.62 -3.03
CA ARG A 935 49.02 -14.65 -2.03
C ARG A 935 48.98 -13.44 -1.12
N TRP A 936 49.09 -13.65 0.20
CA TRP A 936 49.23 -12.57 1.18
C TRP A 936 50.65 -12.51 1.70
N SER A 937 51.16 -11.28 1.85
CA SER A 937 52.50 -11.03 2.37
C SER A 937 52.52 -9.90 3.39
N LEU A 938 53.40 -10.06 4.39
CA LEU A 938 53.73 -9.06 5.40
C LEU A 938 55.22 -8.75 5.26
N ASP A 939 55.57 -7.50 5.01
CA ASP A 939 56.93 -7.01 4.74
C ASP A 939 57.64 -7.84 3.64
N GLY A 940 56.88 -8.16 2.59
CA GLY A 940 57.34 -8.98 1.46
C GLY A 940 57.44 -10.49 1.75
N ARG A 941 57.22 -10.93 2.99
CA ARG A 941 57.19 -12.36 3.33
C ARG A 941 55.78 -12.93 3.14
N VAL A 942 55.63 -13.83 2.16
CA VAL A 942 54.35 -14.53 1.93
C VAL A 942 54.04 -15.45 3.11
N TYR A 943 52.84 -15.32 3.69
CA TYR A 943 52.39 -16.12 4.84
C TYR A 943 51.12 -16.91 4.56
N HIS A 944 50.38 -16.61 3.48
CA HIS A 944 49.14 -17.31 3.13
C HIS A 944 48.97 -17.41 1.61
N ARG A 945 48.33 -18.50 1.17
CA ARG A 945 48.08 -18.80 -0.25
C ARG A 945 46.77 -19.54 -0.43
N VAL A 946 46.00 -19.12 -1.43
CA VAL A 946 44.80 -19.83 -1.89
C VAL A 946 44.93 -20.06 -3.39
N THR A 947 44.82 -21.32 -3.82
CA THR A 947 45.00 -21.74 -5.21
C THR A 947 43.65 -22.03 -5.87
N ALA A 948 43.54 -21.81 -7.18
CA ALA A 948 42.28 -21.96 -7.91
C ALA A 948 41.70 -23.38 -7.88
N ASP A 949 42.54 -24.39 -7.74
CA ASP A 949 42.14 -25.82 -7.67
C ASP A 949 41.32 -26.18 -6.42
N ARG A 950 41.20 -25.27 -5.44
CA ARG A 950 40.36 -25.47 -4.26
C ARG A 950 38.87 -25.28 -4.51
N MET A 951 38.49 -24.69 -5.64
CA MET A 951 37.11 -24.39 -5.98
C MET A 951 36.84 -24.64 -7.47
N ASP A 952 35.57 -24.65 -7.85
CA ASP A 952 35.24 -24.76 -9.26
C ASP A 952 35.65 -23.48 -10.03
N PRO A 953 35.92 -23.57 -11.34
CA PRO A 953 36.36 -22.42 -12.14
C PRO A 953 35.39 -21.24 -12.13
N GLY A 954 34.08 -21.49 -11.96
CA GLY A 954 33.08 -20.44 -11.88
C GLY A 954 33.22 -19.63 -10.59
N THR A 955 33.36 -20.30 -9.46
CA THR A 955 33.57 -19.64 -8.16
C THR A 955 34.89 -18.87 -8.11
N TRP A 956 35.98 -19.43 -8.65
CA TRP A 956 37.26 -18.72 -8.74
C TRP A 956 37.14 -17.44 -9.57
N LYS A 957 36.57 -17.57 -10.77
CA LYS A 957 36.37 -16.44 -11.69
C LYS A 957 35.52 -15.34 -11.05
N ALA A 958 34.42 -15.73 -10.40
CA ALA A 958 33.50 -14.79 -9.75
C ALA A 958 34.09 -14.10 -8.53
N ALA A 959 35.18 -14.61 -7.95
CA ALA A 959 35.82 -14.03 -6.78
C ALA A 959 36.98 -13.08 -7.12
N VAL A 960 37.70 -13.31 -8.22
CA VAL A 960 38.96 -12.58 -8.50
C VAL A 960 39.17 -12.14 -9.95
N ASP A 961 38.35 -12.59 -10.92
CA ASP A 961 38.49 -12.24 -12.35
C ASP A 961 37.51 -11.12 -12.75
N HIS A 962 37.54 -10.03 -11.98
CA HIS A 962 36.83 -8.78 -12.24
C HIS A 962 37.50 -7.63 -11.48
N GLY A 963 36.99 -6.42 -11.65
CA GLY A 963 37.47 -5.26 -10.88
C GLY A 963 37.20 -5.42 -9.38
N LEU A 964 38.15 -4.96 -8.58
CA LEU A 964 38.06 -4.84 -7.12
C LEU A 964 38.08 -3.36 -6.75
N PHE A 965 37.50 -3.01 -5.60
CA PHE A 965 37.75 -1.74 -4.90
C PHE A 965 38.34 -2.01 -3.51
N LEU A 966 39.10 -1.05 -2.99
CA LEU A 966 39.81 -1.18 -1.72
C LEU A 966 39.03 -0.48 -0.62
N ILE A 967 39.15 -0.98 0.61
CA ILE A 967 38.49 -0.46 1.79
C ILE A 967 39.49 -0.36 2.94
N LEU A 968 39.44 0.75 3.67
CA LEU A 968 40.17 0.99 4.91
C LEU A 968 39.19 1.38 6.00
N ASN A 969 39.21 0.67 7.13
CA ASN A 969 38.38 1.01 8.29
C ASN A 969 39.00 0.57 9.61
N VAL A 970 38.43 1.11 10.69
CA VAL A 970 38.62 0.55 12.03
C VAL A 970 37.24 0.35 12.65
N ALA A 971 36.75 -0.88 12.61
CA ALA A 971 35.50 -1.25 13.27
C ALA A 971 35.67 -1.34 14.80
N VAL A 972 34.55 -1.22 15.52
CA VAL A 972 34.49 -1.35 16.98
C VAL A 972 33.43 -2.38 17.35
N GLY A 973 33.90 -3.47 17.95
CA GLY A 973 33.08 -4.61 18.34
C GLY A 973 32.77 -5.54 17.16
N GLY A 974 31.63 -6.22 17.23
CA GLY A 974 31.25 -7.22 16.23
C GLY A 974 31.70 -8.65 16.55
N ASP A 975 31.32 -9.56 15.66
CA ASP A 975 31.42 -10.99 15.85
C ASP A 975 32.87 -11.49 15.82
N LEU A 976 33.74 -10.86 15.02
CA LEU A 976 35.14 -11.29 14.89
C LEU A 976 35.98 -10.98 16.16
N PRO A 977 36.00 -9.75 16.72
CA PRO A 977 36.63 -9.53 18.03
C PRO A 977 36.03 -10.41 19.12
N LEU A 978 34.70 -10.61 19.12
CA LEU A 978 34.03 -11.45 20.11
C LEU A 978 34.47 -12.92 20.03
N ALA A 979 34.54 -13.48 18.83
CA ALA A 979 35.04 -14.84 18.58
C ALA A 979 36.49 -14.99 19.01
N ASP A 980 37.27 -13.92 18.90
CA ASP A 980 38.64 -13.83 19.37
C ASP A 980 38.76 -13.70 20.91
N GLY A 981 37.66 -13.39 21.61
CA GLY A 981 37.56 -13.49 23.08
C GLY A 981 37.41 -12.18 23.83
N ALA A 982 37.23 -11.05 23.14
CA ALA A 982 36.92 -9.76 23.77
C ALA A 982 36.06 -8.87 22.87
N ASN A 983 35.20 -8.05 23.45
CA ASN A 983 34.36 -7.11 22.71
C ASN A 983 34.39 -5.74 23.39
N ALA A 984 33.99 -4.68 22.68
CA ALA A 984 34.02 -3.31 23.15
C ALA A 984 33.21 -3.13 24.44
N GLY A 985 33.82 -2.48 25.44
CA GLY A 985 33.24 -2.29 26.76
C GLY A 985 33.67 -0.97 27.43
N PRO A 986 33.33 -0.79 28.73
CA PRO A 986 33.67 0.44 29.45
C PRO A 986 35.17 0.73 29.51
N ALA A 987 35.99 -0.32 29.60
CA ALA A 987 37.46 -0.24 29.66
C ALA A 987 38.11 0.05 28.29
N THR A 988 37.39 -0.16 27.18
CA THR A 988 37.90 0.13 25.84
C THR A 988 38.17 1.64 25.70
N GLU A 989 39.41 1.99 25.32
CA GLU A 989 39.86 3.37 25.19
C GLU A 989 39.66 3.85 23.74
N PRO A 990 38.95 4.98 23.51
CA PRO A 990 38.88 5.60 22.18
C PRO A 990 40.16 6.38 21.85
N GLY A 991 40.30 6.80 20.59
CA GLY A 991 41.31 7.77 20.15
C GLY A 991 42.58 7.16 19.56
N HIS A 992 42.73 5.84 19.58
CA HIS A 992 43.88 5.14 19.01
C HIS A 992 43.67 4.92 17.50
N ALA A 993 44.47 5.59 16.68
CA ALA A 993 44.31 5.60 15.22
C ALA A 993 44.99 4.42 14.54
N MET A 994 44.35 3.86 13.50
CA MET A 994 45.09 3.17 12.45
C MET A 994 45.70 4.23 11.54
N ARG A 995 47.00 4.11 11.27
CA ARG A 995 47.74 5.06 10.41
C ARG A 995 48.13 4.38 9.11
N VAL A 996 47.88 5.04 7.99
CA VAL A 996 48.20 4.52 6.65
C VAL A 996 49.11 5.51 5.95
N ASP A 997 50.36 5.11 5.72
CA ASP A 997 51.39 5.92 5.07
C ASP A 997 51.11 6.02 3.56
N HIS A 998 50.83 4.89 2.90
CA HIS A 998 50.38 4.91 1.51
C HIS A 998 49.58 3.66 1.13
N VAL A 999 48.83 3.78 0.05
CA VAL A 999 48.18 2.67 -0.67
C VAL A 999 48.68 2.66 -2.11
N ASP A 1000 49.04 1.49 -2.62
CA ASP A 1000 49.53 1.31 -3.99
C ASP A 1000 48.92 0.07 -4.64
N VAL A 1001 48.46 0.24 -5.88
CA VAL A 1001 47.88 -0.81 -6.71
C VAL A 1001 48.66 -0.88 -8.01
N ARG A 1002 49.27 -2.05 -8.27
CA ARG A 1002 50.11 -2.29 -9.43
C ARG A 1002 49.69 -3.53 -10.18
N VAL A 1003 49.94 -3.55 -11.48
CA VAL A 1003 49.77 -4.74 -12.32
C VAL A 1003 51.07 -5.10 -13.02
N ARG A 1004 51.27 -6.38 -13.29
CA ARG A 1004 52.37 -6.88 -14.11
C ARG A 1004 51.81 -7.75 -15.21
N GLU A 1005 52.15 -7.40 -16.45
CA GLU A 1005 51.84 -8.22 -17.61
C GLU A 1005 52.71 -9.47 -17.63
N ARG A 1006 52.24 -10.51 -18.31
CA ARG A 1006 53.03 -11.71 -18.53
C ARG A 1006 54.24 -11.38 -19.40
N ASN A 1007 55.46 -11.60 -18.89
CA ASN A 1007 56.62 -11.68 -19.76
C ASN A 1007 56.40 -12.85 -20.73
N THR A 1008 56.22 -12.54 -22.01
CA THR A 1008 56.13 -13.52 -23.11
C THR A 1008 57.39 -14.34 -23.24
#